data_AF-S7R7K1-F1
#
_entry.id   AF-S7R7K1-F1
#
_cell.length_a   1.000
_cell.length_b   1.000
_cell.length_c   1.000
_cell.angle_alpha   90.00
_cell.angle_beta   90.00
_cell.angle_gamma   90.00
#
_symmetry.space_group_name_H-M   'P 1'
#
loop_
_entity.id
_entity.type
_entity.pdbx_description
1 polymer ?
#
loop_
_entity_poly.entity_id
_entity_poly.type
_entity_poly.pdbx_seq_one_letter_code
_entity_poly.pdbx_strand_id
1 'polypeptide(L)'
;MSTYHQTRDRTRPSFDSSYKFFKKVDEFPTGPEWTCEILEATGDQRDEKGLFMTEKLEVWHRNPVECIKDLIGNPAFREVLAYVPEWVYADRQGRKRVIDEAWTADWWLETQKKLPSGAVIAPIILASDKTQLSLHSGDKAAWPVYLTIGNIAKHVHHQPSAHATVLIGYIPTSKLECFTEKYRSLAGYRLFHDFLHDQATTAIILERKVNEIEDSRFESQGLHPIWKLFWVDLPFTDIFACFTPDILHQLHKGIFKDHLVNWICDLASNEEIDARFKAMMGYPGLRHFAKGISSISQWTGNEHCQMTRVVVAIYFIYYAQYQRHTSETLALMQQALDGFHQLKDIFIDYLVRKDFNIPKFHALLHYIDTIHALGTADEYTTELPEHLHIEYAKKAYHASNKKDYEIQMAKWLQRQDAMARRTLYIDWVTGKLDLNSVTSASRSNHNSDVNEDDKDDYQEDYRLLRIAGSRDALTTPEEVGCIRVARKCPYPATHVDRLEHEYGVVEFIPALQTFLAESCPSLKITPNRSDVFDVYKTAQIHLPPSYHLPDSKVRYTQIHAIPSQKARDARKSDKPSRFDLILAIENRDVHKTDPRGIHGLRVAEVRVIFTLPPELGGMGDQEPLVYVRWFRPLQSVDPMSGMFRLVRSTHQS
;
A
#
# COMPACT_ATOMS: atom_id res chain seq x y z
N MET A 1 38.01 1.47 -17.02
CA MET A 1 38.75 2.71 -16.71
C MET A 1 38.54 3.85 -17.72
N SER A 2 38.33 3.58 -19.02
CA SER A 2 38.17 4.63 -20.07
C SER A 2 36.93 5.54 -19.91
N THR A 3 35.78 5.00 -19.50
CA THR A 3 34.51 5.76 -19.34
C THR A 3 34.51 6.74 -18.17
N TYR A 4 35.26 6.47 -17.10
CA TYR A 4 35.30 7.33 -15.90
C TYR A 4 36.01 8.67 -16.17
N HIS A 5 37.08 8.66 -16.98
CA HIS A 5 37.81 9.87 -17.35
C HIS A 5 36.98 10.78 -18.24
N GLN A 6 36.28 10.23 -19.24
CA GLN A 6 35.40 11.01 -20.13
C GLN A 6 34.28 11.75 -19.38
N THR A 7 33.66 11.13 -18.38
CA THR A 7 32.60 11.79 -17.60
C THR A 7 33.16 12.89 -16.70
N ARG A 8 34.32 12.67 -16.08
CA ARG A 8 34.95 13.67 -15.18
C ARG A 8 35.44 14.90 -15.94
N ASP A 9 36.01 14.71 -17.12
CA ASP A 9 36.48 15.81 -17.96
C ASP A 9 35.33 16.61 -18.58
N ARG A 10 34.18 15.97 -18.84
CA ARG A 10 32.95 16.62 -19.32
C ARG A 10 32.20 17.39 -18.22
N THR A 11 32.14 16.85 -17.00
CA THR A 11 31.35 17.43 -15.90
C THR A 11 32.15 18.40 -15.03
N ARG A 12 33.48 18.36 -15.06
CA ARG A 12 34.40 19.21 -14.28
C ARG A 12 33.92 19.41 -12.83
N PRO A 13 33.71 18.33 -12.07
CA PRO A 13 33.17 18.43 -10.72
C PRO A 13 34.15 19.22 -9.84
N SER A 14 33.60 19.97 -8.89
CA SER A 14 34.38 20.81 -7.96
C SER A 14 35.11 20.00 -6.87
N PHE A 15 35.22 18.68 -7.03
CA PHE A 15 35.82 17.71 -6.12
C PHE A 15 36.52 16.61 -6.92
N ASP A 16 37.61 16.06 -6.40
CA ASP A 16 38.46 15.06 -7.06
C ASP A 16 38.39 13.66 -6.41
N SER A 17 37.68 13.55 -5.29
CA SER A 17 37.56 12.34 -4.49
C SER A 17 36.23 12.29 -3.75
N SER A 18 35.77 11.07 -3.42
CA SER A 18 34.55 10.86 -2.61
C SER A 18 34.66 11.54 -1.25
N TYR A 19 35.86 11.60 -0.66
CA TYR A 19 36.10 12.32 0.59
C TYR A 19 35.81 13.82 0.47
N LYS A 20 36.35 14.50 -0.55
CA LYS A 20 36.07 15.93 -0.76
C LYS A 20 34.61 16.18 -1.15
N PHE A 21 33.99 15.27 -1.89
CA PHE A 21 32.55 15.34 -2.17
C PHE A 21 31.73 15.30 -0.86
N PHE A 22 31.96 14.29 -0.02
CA PHE A 22 31.23 14.17 1.24
C PHE A 22 31.52 15.31 2.21
N LYS A 23 32.72 15.90 2.20
CA LYS A 23 33.01 17.10 2.99
C LYS A 23 32.14 18.29 2.57
N LYS A 24 31.84 18.44 1.27
CA LYS A 24 30.89 19.45 0.78
C LYS A 24 29.45 19.14 1.16
N VAL A 25 29.07 17.86 1.18
CA VAL A 25 27.74 17.45 1.66
C VAL A 25 27.59 17.75 3.15
N ASP A 26 28.65 17.53 3.94
CA ASP A 26 28.69 17.83 5.37
C ASP A 26 28.57 19.35 5.67
N GLU A 27 28.75 20.23 4.67
CA GLU A 27 28.54 21.69 4.79
C GLU A 27 27.07 22.10 4.56
N PHE A 28 26.21 21.21 4.09
CA PHE A 28 24.79 21.53 3.89
C PHE A 28 24.04 21.61 5.23
N PRO A 29 22.98 22.43 5.33
CA PRO A 29 22.07 22.38 6.47
C PRO A 29 21.54 20.96 6.63
N THR A 30 21.73 20.41 7.83
CA THR A 30 21.22 19.08 8.19
C THR A 30 20.01 19.21 9.10
N GLY A 31 19.26 18.12 9.24
CA GLY A 31 18.20 18.04 10.26
C GLY A 31 18.77 17.86 11.67
N PRO A 32 17.92 17.50 12.63
CA PRO A 32 18.34 17.24 14.01
C PRO A 32 19.53 16.26 14.08
N GLU A 33 20.50 16.57 14.93
CA GLU A 33 21.73 15.79 15.08
C GLU A 33 21.47 14.46 15.80
N TRP A 34 22.30 13.47 15.48
CA TRP A 34 22.34 12.19 16.17
C TRP A 34 23.16 12.29 17.45
N THR A 35 22.54 11.88 18.56
CA THR A 35 23.17 11.71 19.86
C THR A 35 23.31 10.23 20.19
N CYS A 36 24.41 9.85 20.84
CA CYS A 36 24.64 8.51 21.35
C CYS A 36 24.70 8.56 22.88
N GLU A 37 23.84 7.79 23.53
CA GLU A 37 23.85 7.57 24.97
C GLU A 37 24.23 6.12 25.26
N ILE A 38 24.98 5.90 26.34
CA ILE A 38 25.36 4.57 26.78
C ILE A 38 24.43 4.17 27.93
N LEU A 39 23.57 3.17 27.69
CA LEU A 39 22.78 2.53 28.74
C LEU A 39 23.56 1.35 29.32
N GLU A 40 23.53 1.20 30.64
CA GLU A 40 24.11 0.06 31.33
C GLU A 40 22.99 -0.88 31.79
N ALA A 41 22.97 -2.10 31.25
CA ALA A 41 22.02 -3.15 31.64
C ALA A 41 22.75 -4.17 32.52
N THR A 42 22.44 -4.20 33.81
CA THR A 42 22.97 -5.21 34.74
C THR A 42 22.05 -6.43 34.77
N GLY A 43 22.60 -7.59 34.41
CA GLY A 43 21.87 -8.86 34.34
C GLY A 43 21.98 -9.75 35.58
N ASP A 44 21.34 -10.92 35.54
CA ASP A 44 21.30 -11.88 36.66
C ASP A 44 22.50 -12.85 36.69
N GLN A 45 23.33 -12.88 35.64
CA GLN A 45 24.56 -13.67 35.61
C GLN A 45 25.70 -12.98 36.37
N ARG A 46 26.60 -13.78 36.94
CA ARG A 46 27.78 -13.29 37.67
C ARG A 46 29.05 -13.56 36.87
N ASP A 47 29.98 -12.62 36.91
CA ASP A 47 31.31 -12.75 36.34
C ASP A 47 32.21 -13.65 37.19
N GLU A 48 33.45 -13.87 36.72
CA GLU A 48 34.47 -14.67 37.42
C GLU A 48 34.82 -14.15 38.82
N LYS A 49 34.45 -12.90 39.15
CA LYS A 49 34.67 -12.24 40.44
C LYS A 49 33.42 -12.26 41.32
N GLY A 50 32.33 -12.88 40.86
CA GLY A 50 31.06 -12.97 41.57
C GLY A 50 30.22 -11.69 41.51
N LEU A 51 30.57 -10.69 40.69
CA LEU A 51 29.78 -9.48 40.47
C LEU A 51 28.75 -9.69 39.36
N PHE A 52 27.61 -9.00 39.43
CA PHE A 52 26.60 -9.08 38.36
C PHE A 52 27.15 -8.50 37.06
N MET A 53 27.01 -9.26 35.97
CA MET A 53 27.47 -8.87 34.65
C MET A 53 26.67 -7.65 34.18
N THR A 54 27.36 -6.64 33.69
CA THR A 54 26.76 -5.42 33.13
C THR A 54 27.14 -5.29 31.67
N GLU A 55 26.16 -5.04 30.83
CA GLU A 55 26.32 -4.81 29.40
C GLU A 55 26.09 -3.34 29.07
N LYS A 56 26.99 -2.74 28.29
CA LYS A 56 26.87 -1.37 27.81
C LYS A 56 26.20 -1.36 26.43
N LEU A 57 25.10 -0.65 26.31
CA LEU A 57 24.29 -0.57 25.10
C LEU A 57 24.35 0.86 24.56
N GLU A 58 24.82 1.01 23.32
CA GLU A 58 24.74 2.29 22.62
C GLU A 58 23.31 2.53 22.12
N VAL A 59 22.72 3.65 22.54
CA VAL A 59 21.43 4.14 22.07
C VAL A 59 21.68 5.36 21.21
N TRP A 60 21.52 5.17 19.90
CA TRP A 60 21.57 6.26 18.93
C TRP A 60 20.18 6.83 18.75
N HIS A 61 20.01 8.12 19.01
CA HIS A 61 18.72 8.80 18.91
C HIS A 61 18.86 10.26 18.46
N ARG A 62 17.73 10.88 18.10
CA ARG A 62 17.58 12.29 17.76
C ARG A 62 16.50 12.89 18.64
N ASN A 63 16.61 14.16 18.98
CA ASN A 63 15.57 14.85 19.74
C ASN A 63 14.25 14.88 18.94
N PRO A 64 13.18 14.21 19.40
CA PRO A 64 11.92 14.13 18.66
C PRO A 64 11.25 15.50 18.46
N VAL A 65 11.43 16.44 19.40
CA VAL A 65 10.87 17.80 19.29
C VAL A 65 11.55 18.58 18.17
N GLU A 66 12.87 18.44 18.02
CA GLU A 66 13.59 19.07 16.91
C GLU A 66 13.20 18.42 15.57
N CYS A 67 12.97 17.11 15.54
CA CYS A 67 12.43 16.41 14.36
C CYS A 67 11.04 16.94 13.95
N ILE A 68 10.15 17.16 14.92
CA ILE A 68 8.81 17.71 14.66
C ILE A 68 8.91 19.16 14.16
N LYS A 69 9.74 20.00 14.80
CA LYS A 69 10.00 21.37 14.33
C LYS A 69 10.53 21.39 12.90
N ASP A 70 11.40 20.45 12.57
CA ASP A 70 11.98 20.31 11.24
C ASP A 70 10.94 19.91 10.19
N LEU A 71 10.06 18.97 10.51
CA LEU A 71 8.94 18.59 9.63
C LEU A 71 7.98 19.77 9.41
N ILE A 72 7.53 20.43 10.48
CA ILE A 72 6.60 21.58 10.39
C ILE A 72 7.24 22.78 9.67
N GLY A 73 8.54 23.00 9.90
CA GLY A 73 9.29 24.12 9.34
C GLY A 73 9.72 23.92 7.88
N ASN A 74 9.52 22.74 7.30
CA ASN A 74 9.92 22.44 5.93
C ASN A 74 8.98 23.13 4.91
N PRO A 75 9.47 24.10 4.11
CA PRO A 75 8.63 24.81 3.15
C PRO A 75 8.00 23.91 2.08
N ALA A 76 8.60 22.74 1.82
CA ALA A 76 8.06 21.77 0.88
C ALA A 76 6.68 21.24 1.32
N PHE A 77 6.41 21.18 2.63
CA PHE A 77 5.15 20.65 3.16
C PHE A 77 4.07 21.71 3.37
N ARG A 78 4.35 22.98 3.08
CA ARG A 78 3.44 24.10 3.35
C ARG A 78 2.01 23.89 2.85
N GLU A 79 1.88 23.38 1.62
CA GLU A 79 0.58 23.21 0.95
C GLU A 79 -0.14 21.91 1.34
N VAL A 80 0.52 21.05 2.14
CA VAL A 80 0.02 19.72 2.56
C VAL A 80 -0.04 19.58 4.08
N LEU A 81 0.15 20.69 4.81
CA LEU A 81 0.07 20.74 6.26
C LEU A 81 -1.30 21.26 6.71
N ALA A 82 -1.97 20.48 7.56
CA ALA A 82 -3.15 20.90 8.29
C ALA A 82 -2.78 21.40 9.70
N TYR A 83 -3.37 22.53 10.10
CA TYR A 83 -3.16 23.13 11.43
C TYR A 83 -4.43 23.18 12.27
N VAL A 84 -5.57 22.85 11.69
CA VAL A 84 -6.88 22.89 12.37
C VAL A 84 -7.67 21.63 12.00
N PRO A 85 -8.46 21.09 12.94
CA PRO A 85 -9.39 20.03 12.62
C PRO A 85 -10.55 20.58 11.78
N GLU A 86 -11.10 19.74 10.92
CA GLU A 86 -12.25 20.10 10.07
C GLU A 86 -13.23 18.95 9.92
N TRP A 87 -14.50 19.28 9.61
CA TRP A 87 -15.47 18.29 9.21
C TRP A 87 -15.64 18.32 7.70
N VAL A 88 -15.29 17.21 7.05
CA VAL A 88 -15.45 17.03 5.61
C VAL A 88 -16.76 16.32 5.34
N TYR A 89 -17.49 16.79 4.32
CA TYR A 89 -18.77 16.22 3.91
C TYR A 89 -18.77 15.87 2.43
N ALA A 90 -19.39 14.73 2.11
CA ALA A 90 -19.53 14.24 0.74
C ALA A 90 -20.54 15.05 -0.08
N ASP A 91 -21.52 15.65 0.60
CA ASP A 91 -22.66 16.32 0.00
C ASP A 91 -22.73 17.78 0.44
N ARG A 92 -23.29 18.61 -0.44
CA ARG A 92 -23.44 20.06 -0.20
C ARG A 92 -24.38 20.39 0.97
N GLN A 93 -25.18 19.43 1.44
CA GLN A 93 -26.12 19.63 2.55
C GLN A 93 -25.49 19.29 3.90
N GLY A 94 -24.25 18.79 3.93
CA GLY A 94 -23.53 18.43 5.14
C GLY A 94 -24.10 17.21 5.88
N ARG A 95 -24.71 16.26 5.17
CA ARG A 95 -25.36 15.09 5.80
C ARG A 95 -24.45 13.87 5.93
N LYS A 96 -23.55 13.68 4.97
CA LYS A 96 -22.65 12.53 4.88
C LYS A 96 -21.23 12.93 5.23
N ARG A 97 -20.89 12.80 6.51
CA ARG A 97 -19.54 13.06 7.02
C ARG A 97 -18.54 12.07 6.42
N VAL A 98 -17.36 12.59 6.08
CA VAL A 98 -16.21 11.83 5.61
C VAL A 98 -15.12 11.88 6.67
N ILE A 99 -14.51 10.72 6.92
CA ILE A 99 -13.29 10.58 7.70
C ILE A 99 -12.22 10.08 6.74
N ASP A 100 -11.16 10.85 6.56
CA ASP A 100 -10.02 10.48 5.73
C ASP A 100 -8.70 10.72 6.46
N GLU A 101 -8.42 11.95 6.86
CA GLU A 101 -7.16 12.37 7.45
C GLU A 101 -7.28 12.49 8.97
N ALA A 102 -6.15 12.52 9.68
CA ALA A 102 -6.14 12.70 11.14
C ALA A 102 -6.90 13.96 11.62
N TRP A 103 -6.88 15.06 10.84
CA TRP A 103 -7.58 16.30 11.18
C TRP A 103 -9.08 16.26 10.88
N THR A 104 -9.57 15.23 10.19
CA THR A 104 -11.01 14.99 9.98
C THR A 104 -11.63 14.09 11.04
N ALA A 105 -10.78 13.50 11.89
CA ALA A 105 -11.13 12.54 12.92
C ALA A 105 -11.52 13.20 14.25
N ASP A 106 -12.19 12.43 15.12
CA ASP A 106 -12.79 12.95 16.35
C ASP A 106 -11.75 13.33 17.39
N TRP A 107 -10.65 12.59 17.52
CA TRP A 107 -9.64 12.83 18.55
C TRP A 107 -9.00 14.21 18.43
N TRP A 108 -8.63 14.64 17.21
CA TRP A 108 -8.02 15.95 17.01
C TRP A 108 -9.00 17.03 17.42
N LEU A 109 -10.25 16.97 16.93
CA LEU A 109 -11.27 17.96 17.27
C LEU A 109 -11.52 18.05 18.78
N GLU A 110 -11.73 16.92 19.45
CA GLU A 110 -12.03 16.89 20.89
C GLU A 110 -10.84 17.30 21.75
N THR A 111 -9.62 17.00 21.31
CA THR A 111 -8.40 17.45 21.99
C THR A 111 -8.17 18.95 21.76
N GLN A 112 -8.42 19.45 20.54
CA GLN A 112 -8.22 20.86 20.19
C GLN A 112 -9.11 21.79 21.02
N LYS A 113 -10.34 21.35 21.35
CA LYS A 113 -11.27 22.08 22.23
C LYS A 113 -10.75 22.26 23.67
N LYS A 114 -9.84 21.40 24.13
CA LYS A 114 -9.27 21.44 25.49
C LYS A 114 -8.06 22.38 25.60
N LEU A 115 -7.51 22.82 24.47
CA LEU A 115 -6.30 23.63 24.41
C LEU A 115 -6.62 25.13 24.39
N PRO A 116 -5.69 25.99 24.86
CA PRO A 116 -5.88 27.44 24.81
C PRO A 116 -5.98 27.95 23.37
N SER A 117 -6.66 29.08 23.19
CA SER A 117 -6.78 29.74 21.88
C SER A 117 -5.41 29.99 21.24
N GLY A 118 -5.27 29.61 19.98
CA GLY A 118 -4.02 29.73 19.22
C GLY A 118 -3.06 28.54 19.34
N ALA A 119 -3.35 27.56 20.22
CA ALA A 119 -2.62 26.30 20.21
C ALA A 119 -3.01 25.44 19.01
N VAL A 120 -2.05 24.71 18.44
CA VAL A 120 -2.25 23.75 17.36
C VAL A 120 -1.72 22.39 17.81
N ILE A 121 -2.49 21.34 17.52
CA ILE A 121 -2.06 19.96 17.78
C ILE A 121 -1.12 19.49 16.68
N ALA A 122 -0.06 18.78 17.10
CA ALA A 122 0.75 17.98 16.22
C ALA A 122 0.57 16.50 16.59
N PRO A 123 -0.28 15.73 15.88
CA PRO A 123 -0.41 14.29 16.13
C PRO A 123 0.91 13.63 15.79
N ILE A 124 1.46 12.81 16.69
CA ILE A 124 2.73 12.12 16.46
C ILE A 124 2.43 10.66 16.11
N ILE A 125 2.96 10.20 14.98
CA ILE A 125 2.86 8.81 14.55
C ILE A 125 4.25 8.19 14.71
N LEU A 126 4.34 7.16 15.55
CA LEU A 126 5.56 6.40 15.79
C LEU A 126 5.41 5.00 15.21
N ALA A 127 6.46 4.52 14.56
CA ALA A 127 6.51 3.15 14.09
C ALA A 127 7.87 2.53 14.40
N SER A 128 7.88 1.29 14.88
CA SER A 128 9.10 0.58 15.18
C SER A 128 8.92 -0.91 14.94
N ASP A 129 9.87 -1.51 14.23
CA ASP A 129 9.93 -2.95 14.03
C ASP A 129 11.39 -3.39 13.87
N LYS A 130 11.71 -4.59 14.36
CA LYS A 130 13.08 -5.11 14.32
C LYS A 130 13.34 -5.75 12.96
N THR A 131 14.44 -5.36 12.32
CA THR A 131 14.80 -5.86 10.98
C THR A 131 16.17 -6.48 10.93
N GLN A 132 16.32 -7.53 10.11
CA GLN A 132 17.61 -8.14 9.83
C GLN A 132 18.37 -7.33 8.77
N LEU A 133 19.65 -7.09 9.03
CA LEU A 133 20.52 -6.28 8.18
C LEU A 133 21.26 -7.11 7.11
N SER A 134 21.41 -8.42 7.31
CA SER A 134 22.09 -9.35 6.39
C SER A 134 21.27 -10.61 6.13
N LEU A 135 21.12 -10.97 4.85
CA LEU A 135 20.38 -12.16 4.38
C LEU A 135 21.19 -13.48 4.50
N HIS A 136 22.51 -13.41 4.55
CA HIS A 136 23.40 -14.59 4.45
C HIS A 136 24.36 -14.77 5.66
N SER A 137 24.34 -13.88 6.65
CA SER A 137 25.13 -13.99 7.88
C SER A 137 24.29 -13.53 9.08
N GLY A 138 23.72 -14.50 9.79
CA GLY A 138 22.49 -14.36 10.58
C GLY A 138 22.53 -13.61 11.92
N ASP A 139 23.48 -12.71 12.17
CA ASP A 139 23.69 -12.16 13.53
C ASP A 139 23.51 -10.64 13.67
N LYS A 140 23.22 -9.91 12.59
CA LYS A 140 23.08 -8.43 12.63
C LYS A 140 21.65 -7.98 12.38
N ALA A 141 21.09 -7.28 13.35
CA ALA A 141 19.77 -6.68 13.31
C ALA A 141 19.86 -5.19 13.67
N ALA A 142 18.85 -4.43 13.27
CA ALA A 142 18.60 -3.09 13.75
C ALA A 142 17.15 -3.01 14.18
N TRP A 143 16.85 -2.14 15.16
CA TRP A 143 15.49 -1.88 15.58
C TRP A 143 15.20 -0.38 15.48
N PRO A 144 14.91 0.10 14.26
CA PRO A 144 14.63 1.51 14.02
C PRO A 144 13.35 1.99 14.70
N VAL A 145 13.31 3.28 15.05
CA VAL A 145 12.12 4.02 15.46
C VAL A 145 11.91 5.19 14.50
N TYR A 146 10.78 5.18 13.79
CA TYR A 146 10.39 6.22 12.85
C TYR A 146 9.36 7.16 13.48
N LEU A 147 9.38 8.42 13.05
CA LEU A 147 8.44 9.46 13.45
C LEU A 147 7.95 10.23 12.23
N THR A 148 6.64 10.46 12.18
CA THR A 148 6.01 11.49 11.34
C THR A 148 4.93 12.21 12.14
N ILE A 149 4.28 13.19 11.52
CA ILE A 149 3.18 13.94 12.11
C ILE A 149 1.90 13.81 11.27
N GLY A 150 0.75 13.67 11.93
CA GLY A 150 -0.56 13.61 11.29
C GLY A 150 -1.02 14.94 10.69
N ASN A 151 -0.24 16.02 10.84
CA ASN A 151 -0.48 17.28 10.13
C ASN A 151 -0.17 17.18 8.64
N ILE A 152 0.75 16.30 8.24
CA ILE A 152 1.15 16.14 6.84
C ILE A 152 0.18 15.18 6.18
N ALA A 153 -0.42 15.59 5.07
CA ALA A 153 -1.35 14.77 4.31
C ALA A 153 -0.80 13.37 4.03
N LYS A 154 -1.64 12.36 4.23
CA LYS A 154 -1.19 10.97 4.25
C LYS A 154 -0.60 10.49 2.94
N HIS A 155 -1.03 11.06 1.80
CA HIS A 155 -0.43 10.72 0.51
C HIS A 155 1.03 11.15 0.41
N VAL A 156 1.47 12.13 1.20
CA VAL A 156 2.86 12.61 1.26
C VAL A 156 3.67 11.83 2.28
N HIS A 157 3.19 11.64 3.52
CA HIS A 157 3.98 10.93 4.52
C HIS A 157 4.19 9.44 4.19
N HIS A 158 3.35 8.85 3.32
CA HIS A 158 3.48 7.49 2.79
C HIS A 158 4.44 7.36 1.63
N GLN A 159 5.03 8.46 1.16
CA GLN A 159 6.05 8.45 0.13
C GLN A 159 7.43 8.52 0.79
N PRO A 160 8.23 7.43 0.75
CA PRO A 160 9.61 7.48 1.24
C PRO A 160 10.42 8.62 0.61
N SER A 161 10.17 8.91 -0.67
CA SER A 161 10.81 9.99 -1.44
C SER A 161 10.43 11.40 -1.00
N ALA A 162 9.30 11.58 -0.31
CA ALA A 162 8.90 12.90 0.21
C ALA A 162 9.67 13.28 1.48
N HIS A 163 10.36 12.32 2.12
CA HIS A 163 11.10 12.53 3.37
C HIS A 163 10.26 13.16 4.50
N ALA A 164 8.95 12.88 4.51
CA ALA A 164 8.02 13.32 5.54
C ALA A 164 7.98 12.39 6.77
N THR A 165 8.72 11.27 6.72
CA THR A 165 8.95 10.38 7.87
C THR A 165 10.45 10.31 8.17
N VAL A 166 10.81 10.57 9.42
CA VAL A 166 12.20 10.62 9.89
C VAL A 166 12.52 9.44 10.81
N LEU A 167 13.76 8.93 10.74
CA LEU A 167 14.25 7.91 11.67
C LEU A 167 14.80 8.59 12.93
N ILE A 168 14.15 8.45 14.08
CA ILE A 168 14.53 9.16 15.31
C ILE A 168 15.45 8.36 16.23
N GLY A 169 15.63 7.06 16.00
CA GLY A 169 16.53 6.27 16.82
C GLY A 169 16.66 4.81 16.43
N TYR A 170 17.59 4.14 17.10
CA TYR A 170 17.75 2.69 17.09
C TYR A 170 17.63 2.14 18.51
N ILE A 171 16.66 1.27 18.73
CA ILE A 171 16.54 0.48 19.95
C ILE A 171 17.68 -0.56 19.96
N PRO A 172 18.42 -0.72 21.08
CA PRO A 172 19.49 -1.70 21.16
C PRO A 172 19.02 -3.13 20.88
N THR A 173 19.65 -3.81 19.91
CA THR A 173 19.40 -5.23 19.61
C THR A 173 20.50 -6.10 20.22
N SER A 174 20.71 -6.01 21.52
CA SER A 174 21.69 -6.84 22.22
C SER A 174 21.20 -8.28 22.41
N LYS A 175 22.16 -9.22 22.53
CA LYS A 175 21.91 -10.62 22.92
C LYS A 175 21.64 -10.77 24.42
N LEU A 176 21.84 -9.73 25.23
CA LEU A 176 21.63 -9.71 26.68
C LEU A 176 22.25 -10.94 27.36
N GLU A 177 23.53 -11.19 27.06
CA GLU A 177 24.27 -12.34 27.57
C GLU A 177 24.51 -12.25 29.07
N CYS A 178 24.42 -11.03 29.63
CA CYS A 178 24.38 -10.79 31.07
C CYS A 178 23.14 -11.40 31.76
N PHE A 179 22.11 -11.81 30.99
CA PHE A 179 20.94 -12.52 31.49
C PHE A 179 20.97 -14.01 31.16
N THR A 180 20.47 -14.85 32.08
CA THR A 180 20.27 -16.29 31.79
C THR A 180 19.23 -16.48 30.68
N GLU A 181 19.30 -17.58 29.94
CA GLU A 181 18.40 -17.85 28.79
C GLU A 181 16.91 -17.75 29.17
N LYS A 182 16.56 -18.16 30.40
CA LYS A 182 15.21 -18.03 30.97
C LYS A 182 14.75 -16.57 31.10
N TYR A 183 15.63 -15.65 31.48
CA TYR A 183 15.30 -14.23 31.68
C TYR A 183 15.68 -13.34 30.50
N ARG A 184 16.38 -13.85 29.49
CA ARG A 184 16.88 -13.08 28.34
C ARG A 184 15.76 -12.49 27.48
N SER A 185 14.74 -13.29 27.14
CA SER A 185 13.56 -12.78 26.43
C SER A 185 12.81 -11.75 27.28
N LEU A 186 12.72 -11.99 28.60
CA LEU A 186 12.06 -11.08 29.54
C LEU A 186 12.84 -9.78 29.71
N ALA A 187 14.17 -9.80 29.72
CA ALA A 187 15.04 -8.63 29.78
C ALA A 187 14.99 -7.81 28.49
N GLY A 188 14.94 -8.48 27.33
CA GLY A 188 14.71 -7.84 26.03
C GLY A 188 13.34 -7.17 25.96
N TYR A 189 12.31 -7.81 26.52
CA TYR A 189 11.01 -7.18 26.70
C TYR A 189 11.02 -6.11 27.79
N ARG A 190 11.77 -6.20 28.89
CA ARG A 190 11.90 -5.12 29.90
C ARG A 190 12.61 -3.87 29.35
N LEU A 191 13.52 -4.03 28.39
CA LEU A 191 14.11 -2.94 27.63
C LEU A 191 13.14 -2.30 26.61
N PHE A 192 12.04 -2.99 26.27
CA PHE A 192 11.07 -2.59 25.23
C PHE A 192 9.65 -2.26 25.76
N HIS A 193 9.25 -2.86 26.88
CA HIS A 193 7.92 -2.89 27.46
C HIS A 193 8.02 -2.52 28.94
N ASP A 194 8.01 -1.22 29.18
CA ASP A 194 7.69 -0.69 30.49
C ASP A 194 6.17 -0.64 30.76
N PHE A 195 5.26 -0.80 29.79
CA PHE A 195 3.81 -0.70 30.06
C PHE A 195 2.98 -1.68 29.28
N LEU A 196 1.80 -2.02 29.82
CA LEU A 196 0.48 -1.82 29.18
C LEU A 196 -0.64 -2.58 29.94
N HIS A 197 -1.35 -1.92 30.86
CA HIS A 197 -2.74 -2.25 31.28
C HIS A 197 -3.41 -1.02 31.94
N ASP A 198 -4.75 -1.02 32.04
CA ASP A 198 -5.63 0.07 32.53
C ASP A 198 -4.95 1.16 33.40
N GLN A 199 -4.91 2.38 32.88
CA GLN A 199 -3.98 3.44 33.28
C GLN A 199 -3.90 3.69 34.79
N ALA A 200 -5.04 3.92 35.42
CA ALA A 200 -5.12 4.26 36.85
C ALA A 200 -5.02 3.00 37.73
N THR A 201 -5.70 1.92 37.33
CA THR A 201 -5.72 0.68 38.11
C THR A 201 -4.36 -0.02 38.08
N THR A 202 -3.68 -0.04 36.94
CA THR A 202 -2.33 -0.57 36.79
C THR A 202 -1.31 0.27 37.54
N ALA A 203 -1.36 1.61 37.47
CA ALA A 203 -0.49 2.45 38.29
C ALA A 203 -0.65 2.14 39.80
N ILE A 204 -1.90 1.98 40.28
CA ILE A 204 -2.19 1.61 41.67
C ILE A 204 -1.70 0.20 42.00
N ILE A 205 -1.96 -0.80 41.14
CA ILE A 205 -1.52 -2.18 41.39
C ILE A 205 0.01 -2.27 41.42
N LEU A 206 0.70 -1.53 40.53
CA LEU A 206 2.16 -1.46 40.47
C LEU A 206 2.74 -0.75 41.69
N GLU A 207 2.18 0.39 42.09
CA GLU A 207 2.57 1.10 43.31
C GLU A 207 2.41 0.21 44.55
N ARG A 208 1.28 -0.51 44.67
CA ARG A 208 1.03 -1.44 45.76
C ARG A 208 2.07 -2.56 45.78
N LYS A 209 2.38 -3.15 44.63
CA LYS A 209 3.38 -4.21 44.52
C LYS A 209 4.79 -3.73 44.90
N VAL A 210 5.16 -2.52 44.50
CA VAL A 210 6.46 -1.88 44.84
C VAL A 210 6.55 -1.62 46.35
N ASN A 211 5.43 -1.27 46.98
CA ASN A 211 5.32 -1.09 48.43
C ASN A 211 5.06 -2.42 49.19
N GLU A 212 5.28 -3.58 48.55
CA GLU A 212 5.09 -4.93 49.12
C GLU A 212 3.66 -5.23 49.62
N ILE A 213 2.65 -4.54 49.08
CA ILE A 213 1.24 -4.77 49.34
C ILE A 213 0.71 -5.79 48.34
N GLU A 214 0.14 -6.90 48.83
CA GLU A 214 -0.50 -7.90 47.97
C GLU A 214 -1.74 -7.34 47.25
N ASP A 215 -1.80 -7.54 45.94
CA ASP A 215 -2.96 -7.27 45.10
C ASP A 215 -3.12 -8.44 44.12
N SER A 216 -4.21 -9.21 44.25
CA SER A 216 -4.45 -10.41 43.43
C SER A 216 -4.58 -10.10 41.94
N ARG A 217 -4.87 -8.83 41.60
CA ARG A 217 -4.97 -8.37 40.21
C ARG A 217 -3.61 -8.29 39.51
N PHE A 218 -2.52 -8.17 40.26
CA PHE A 218 -1.16 -8.13 39.71
C PHE A 218 -0.84 -9.38 38.89
N GLU A 219 -1.05 -10.56 39.49
CA GLU A 219 -0.83 -11.84 38.82
C GLU A 219 -1.93 -12.14 37.79
N SER A 220 -3.20 -11.85 38.10
CA SER A 220 -4.33 -12.17 37.20
C SER A 220 -4.34 -11.35 35.92
N GLN A 221 -3.73 -10.16 35.93
CA GLN A 221 -3.59 -9.27 34.77
C GLN A 221 -2.20 -9.39 34.12
N GLY A 222 -1.33 -10.30 34.60
CA GLY A 222 0.00 -10.49 34.02
C GLY A 222 0.90 -9.25 34.14
N LEU A 223 0.76 -8.44 35.19
CA LEU A 223 1.51 -7.20 35.37
C LEU A 223 2.96 -7.47 35.79
N HIS A 224 3.85 -6.54 35.44
CA HIS A 224 5.26 -6.57 35.81
C HIS A 224 5.61 -5.41 36.74
N PRO A 225 6.47 -5.60 37.77
CA PRO A 225 6.69 -4.62 38.82
C PRO A 225 7.62 -3.50 38.35
N ILE A 226 7.10 -2.63 37.47
CA ILE A 226 7.82 -1.54 36.83
C ILE A 226 7.39 -0.22 37.49
N TRP A 227 8.35 0.52 38.06
CA TRP A 227 8.11 1.78 38.77
C TRP A 227 9.00 2.91 38.28
N LYS A 228 8.56 3.61 37.24
CA LYS A 228 7.85 4.92 37.26
C LYS A 228 7.37 5.08 35.81
N LEU A 229 6.07 5.15 35.59
CA LEU A 229 5.56 5.10 34.23
C LEU A 229 5.85 6.41 33.51
N PHE A 230 6.53 6.36 32.36
CA PHE A 230 6.96 7.59 31.67
C PHE A 230 5.77 8.46 31.26
N TRP A 231 4.59 7.86 31.07
CA TRP A 231 3.38 8.54 30.65
C TRP A 231 2.48 9.03 31.79
N VAL A 232 2.77 8.70 33.06
CA VAL A 232 1.89 9.08 34.20
C VAL A 232 1.69 10.58 34.31
N ASP A 233 2.72 11.35 33.98
CA ASP A 233 2.70 12.81 34.06
C ASP A 233 2.27 13.47 32.72
N LEU A 234 1.94 12.67 31.69
CA LEU A 234 1.54 13.20 30.37
C LEU A 234 0.06 13.65 30.39
N PRO A 235 -0.21 14.96 30.20
CA PRO A 235 -1.58 15.47 30.25
C PRO A 235 -2.38 15.02 29.02
N PHE A 236 -3.64 14.66 29.24
CA PHE A 236 -4.57 14.27 28.17
C PHE A 236 -4.12 13.05 27.34
N THR A 237 -3.18 12.25 27.85
CA THR A 237 -2.66 11.05 27.17
C THR A 237 -3.26 9.79 27.75
N ASP A 238 -3.96 9.04 26.89
CA ASP A 238 -4.27 7.63 27.10
C ASP A 238 -3.30 6.80 26.25
N ILE A 239 -2.35 6.14 26.90
CA ILE A 239 -1.33 5.35 26.21
C ILE A 239 -1.94 4.12 25.49
N PHE A 240 -3.09 3.63 25.93
CA PHE A 240 -3.77 2.49 25.29
C PHE A 240 -4.41 2.88 23.97
N ALA A 241 -4.93 4.10 23.90
CA ALA A 241 -5.46 4.68 22.68
C ALA A 241 -4.38 5.02 21.64
N CYS A 242 -3.09 4.96 22.01
CA CYS A 242 -1.97 5.16 21.09
C CYS A 242 -1.65 3.92 20.24
N PHE A 243 -2.12 2.73 20.62
CA PHE A 243 -1.90 1.51 19.84
C PHE A 243 -2.94 1.41 18.75
N THR A 244 -2.50 1.71 17.53
CA THR A 244 -3.38 1.68 16.38
C THR A 244 -3.49 0.27 15.81
N PRO A 245 -4.65 -0.09 15.23
CA PRO A 245 -4.79 -1.31 14.47
C PRO A 245 -3.87 -1.31 13.25
N ASP A 246 -3.41 -2.49 12.83
CA ASP A 246 -2.43 -2.59 11.73
C ASP A 246 -2.90 -3.51 10.60
N ILE A 247 -3.13 -2.92 9.43
CA ILE A 247 -3.62 -3.64 8.25
C ILE A 247 -2.66 -4.78 7.86
N LEU A 248 -1.34 -4.56 7.93
CA LEU A 248 -0.39 -5.53 7.40
C LEU A 248 -0.16 -6.71 8.35
N HIS A 249 0.27 -6.48 9.58
CA HIS A 249 0.64 -7.52 10.54
C HIS A 249 -0.57 -8.11 11.28
N GLN A 250 -1.62 -7.33 11.54
CA GLN A 250 -2.82 -7.87 12.20
C GLN A 250 -3.78 -8.48 11.18
N LEU A 251 -4.17 -7.75 10.12
CA LEU A 251 -5.17 -8.27 9.16
C LEU A 251 -4.55 -9.24 8.16
N HIS A 252 -3.62 -8.80 7.30
CA HIS A 252 -3.11 -9.62 6.20
C HIS A 252 -2.23 -10.78 6.65
N LYS A 253 -1.18 -10.52 7.45
CA LYS A 253 -0.29 -11.57 7.94
C LYS A 253 -0.96 -12.34 9.08
N GLY A 254 -1.54 -11.64 10.05
CA GLY A 254 -2.06 -12.27 11.26
C GLY A 254 -3.37 -13.05 11.09
N ILE A 255 -4.46 -12.35 10.79
CA ILE A 255 -5.80 -12.95 10.73
C ILE A 255 -5.97 -13.74 9.45
N PHE A 256 -5.59 -13.17 8.31
CA PHE A 256 -5.81 -13.83 7.03
C PHE A 256 -4.85 -14.99 6.81
N LYS A 257 -3.53 -14.73 6.77
CA LYS A 257 -2.54 -15.76 6.48
C LYS A 257 -2.35 -16.77 7.61
N ASP A 258 -1.96 -16.33 8.82
CA ASP A 258 -1.57 -17.28 9.88
C ASP A 258 -2.74 -18.14 10.36
N HIS A 259 -3.97 -17.70 10.09
CA HIS A 259 -5.19 -18.23 10.67
C HIS A 259 -6.22 -18.63 9.60
N LEU A 260 -6.91 -17.69 8.97
CA LEU A 260 -8.05 -18.00 8.09
C LEU A 260 -7.68 -18.90 6.92
N VAL A 261 -6.55 -18.66 6.23
CA VAL A 261 -6.12 -19.49 5.09
C VAL A 261 -5.92 -20.94 5.54
N ASN A 262 -5.22 -21.16 6.66
CA ASN A 262 -5.00 -22.49 7.19
C ASN A 262 -6.32 -23.19 7.55
N TRP A 263 -7.23 -22.49 8.23
CA TRP A 263 -8.52 -23.08 8.64
C TRP A 263 -9.42 -23.40 7.46
N ILE A 264 -9.39 -22.57 6.42
CA ILE A 264 -10.14 -22.81 5.18
C ILE A 264 -9.55 -24.02 4.44
N CYS A 265 -8.22 -24.15 4.39
CA CYS A 265 -7.57 -25.33 3.83
C CYS A 265 -7.87 -26.61 4.63
N ASP A 266 -7.91 -26.54 5.96
CA ASP A 266 -8.26 -27.69 6.81
C ASP A 266 -9.73 -28.12 6.60
N LEU A 267 -10.63 -27.16 6.38
CA LEU A 267 -12.05 -27.41 6.17
C LEU A 267 -12.37 -27.93 4.77
N ALA A 268 -11.74 -27.36 3.74
CA ALA A 268 -12.06 -27.65 2.33
C ALA A 268 -11.07 -28.59 1.63
N SER A 269 -9.90 -28.86 2.21
CA SER A 269 -8.68 -29.44 1.60
C SER A 269 -7.87 -28.48 0.72
N ASN A 270 -6.55 -28.67 0.69
CA ASN A 270 -5.64 -27.89 -0.17
C ASN A 270 -5.96 -28.06 -1.65
N GLU A 271 -6.38 -29.27 -2.05
CA GLU A 271 -6.70 -29.61 -3.43
C GLU A 271 -7.91 -28.79 -3.94
N GLU A 272 -8.96 -28.67 -3.13
CA GLU A 272 -10.15 -27.87 -3.45
C GLU A 272 -9.83 -26.38 -3.49
N ILE A 273 -9.08 -25.87 -2.51
CA ILE A 273 -8.71 -24.46 -2.48
C ILE A 273 -7.84 -24.09 -3.69
N ASP A 274 -6.86 -24.91 -4.02
CA ASP A 274 -6.05 -24.72 -5.21
C ASP A 274 -6.89 -24.79 -6.49
N ALA A 275 -7.85 -25.73 -6.58
CA ALA A 275 -8.76 -25.81 -7.72
C ALA A 275 -9.57 -24.51 -7.89
N ARG A 276 -10.06 -23.91 -6.80
CA ARG A 276 -10.76 -22.63 -6.82
C ARG A 276 -9.87 -21.47 -7.26
N PHE A 277 -8.66 -21.36 -6.69
CA PHE A 277 -7.71 -20.32 -7.08
C PHE A 277 -7.25 -20.44 -8.54
N LYS A 278 -7.11 -21.68 -9.05
CA LYS A 278 -6.82 -21.95 -10.47
C LYS A 278 -7.98 -21.57 -11.38
N ALA A 279 -9.21 -21.84 -10.94
CA ALA A 279 -10.44 -21.54 -11.69
C ALA A 279 -10.80 -20.03 -11.72
N MET A 280 -10.18 -19.22 -10.86
CA MET A 280 -10.38 -17.76 -10.88
C MET A 280 -10.03 -17.19 -12.25
N MET A 281 -10.93 -16.37 -12.79
CA MET A 281 -10.64 -15.63 -14.01
C MET A 281 -9.62 -14.53 -13.74
N GLY A 282 -8.73 -14.30 -14.70
CA GLY A 282 -7.80 -13.18 -14.64
C GLY A 282 -8.55 -11.84 -14.64
N TYR A 283 -8.17 -10.95 -13.74
CA TYR A 283 -8.68 -9.57 -13.69
C TYR A 283 -7.51 -8.58 -13.72
N PRO A 284 -7.64 -7.43 -14.42
CA PRO A 284 -6.65 -6.36 -14.40
C PRO A 284 -6.21 -5.96 -12.99
N GLY A 285 -4.93 -6.11 -12.68
CA GLY A 285 -4.38 -5.77 -11.37
C GLY A 285 -4.75 -6.72 -10.22
N LEU A 286 -5.28 -7.92 -10.51
CA LEU A 286 -5.41 -9.03 -9.57
C LEU A 286 -4.43 -10.14 -9.96
N ARG A 287 -3.68 -10.68 -8.99
CA ARG A 287 -2.74 -11.80 -9.25
C ARG A 287 -3.52 -13.09 -9.50
N HIS A 288 -3.16 -13.79 -10.57
CA HIS A 288 -3.69 -15.12 -10.87
C HIS A 288 -2.76 -16.20 -10.31
N PHE A 289 -3.33 -17.16 -9.57
CA PHE A 289 -2.58 -18.23 -8.92
C PHE A 289 -2.68 -19.52 -9.75
N ALA A 290 -2.01 -19.54 -10.90
CA ALA A 290 -2.11 -20.63 -11.89
C ALA A 290 -1.70 -22.01 -11.35
N LYS A 291 -0.84 -22.07 -10.32
CA LYS A 291 -0.43 -23.32 -9.65
C LYS A 291 -1.23 -23.61 -8.36
N GLY A 292 -2.19 -22.76 -8.01
CA GLY A 292 -2.80 -22.75 -6.69
C GLY A 292 -1.98 -21.96 -5.68
N ILE A 293 -2.41 -21.98 -4.43
CA ILE A 293 -1.75 -21.28 -3.32
C ILE A 293 -0.90 -22.23 -2.47
N SER A 294 -1.21 -23.53 -2.46
CA SER A 294 -0.51 -24.50 -1.59
C SER A 294 0.98 -24.67 -1.92
N SER A 295 1.37 -24.45 -3.18
CA SER A 295 2.77 -24.60 -3.63
C SER A 295 3.70 -23.45 -3.24
N ILE A 296 3.16 -22.35 -2.70
CA ILE A 296 3.93 -21.15 -2.37
C ILE A 296 4.46 -21.29 -0.94
N SER A 297 5.76 -21.54 -0.81
CA SER A 297 6.43 -21.72 0.50
C SER A 297 6.87 -20.41 1.14
N GLN A 298 7.12 -19.37 0.32
CA GLN A 298 7.50 -18.03 0.78
C GLN A 298 6.53 -17.01 0.22
N TRP A 299 5.88 -16.29 1.11
CA TRP A 299 4.87 -15.31 0.77
C TRP A 299 5.37 -13.89 0.99
N THR A 300 5.13 -13.03 0.02
CA THR A 300 5.34 -11.58 0.10
C THR A 300 4.08 -10.88 0.63
N GLY A 301 4.23 -9.68 1.21
CA GLY A 301 3.10 -8.87 1.67
C GLY A 301 2.08 -8.57 0.55
N ASN A 302 2.57 -8.35 -0.67
CA ASN A 302 1.70 -8.13 -1.83
C ASN A 302 0.86 -9.37 -2.17
N GLU A 303 1.45 -10.57 -2.14
CA GLU A 303 0.69 -11.81 -2.39
C GLU A 303 -0.44 -12.01 -1.38
N HIS A 304 -0.21 -11.72 -0.09
CA HIS A 304 -1.26 -11.76 0.93
C HIS A 304 -2.40 -10.79 0.63
N CYS A 305 -2.07 -9.56 0.22
CA CYS A 305 -3.08 -8.58 -0.20
C CYS A 305 -3.89 -9.09 -1.40
N GLN A 306 -3.24 -9.64 -2.43
CA GLN A 306 -3.93 -10.17 -3.61
C GLN A 306 -4.84 -11.37 -3.29
N MET A 307 -4.40 -12.27 -2.43
CA MET A 307 -5.22 -13.40 -1.97
C MET A 307 -6.45 -12.94 -1.19
N THR A 308 -6.30 -11.91 -0.34
CA THR A 308 -7.42 -11.35 0.45
C THR A 308 -8.55 -10.86 -0.47
N ARG A 309 -8.21 -10.34 -1.66
CA ARG A 309 -9.20 -9.89 -2.66
C ARG A 309 -9.98 -11.03 -3.32
N VAL A 310 -9.47 -12.25 -3.26
CA VAL A 310 -10.10 -13.45 -3.85
C VAL A 310 -11.02 -14.13 -2.84
N VAL A 311 -10.66 -14.12 -1.55
CA VAL A 311 -11.42 -14.81 -0.50
C VAL A 311 -12.53 -13.88 0.01
N VAL A 312 -13.75 -14.07 -0.54
CA VAL A 312 -14.95 -13.25 -0.30
C VAL A 312 -15.38 -13.17 1.17
N ALA A 313 -14.99 -14.13 2.02
CA ALA A 313 -15.35 -14.18 3.45
C ALA A 313 -14.73 -13.07 4.32
N ILE A 314 -14.08 -12.06 3.71
CA ILE A 314 -13.19 -11.12 4.39
C ILE A 314 -13.49 -9.67 3.97
N TYR A 315 -14.78 -9.35 3.84
CA TYR A 315 -15.22 -7.99 3.57
C TYR A 315 -14.71 -6.98 4.59
N PHE A 316 -14.51 -7.40 5.85
CA PHE A 316 -13.94 -6.53 6.89
C PHE A 316 -12.55 -6.00 6.51
N ILE A 317 -11.62 -6.89 6.11
CA ILE A 317 -10.25 -6.48 5.73
C ILE A 317 -10.29 -5.58 4.49
N TYR A 318 -11.25 -5.81 3.59
CA TYR A 318 -11.44 -4.94 2.42
C TYR A 318 -11.90 -3.54 2.82
N TYR A 319 -12.89 -3.41 3.69
CA TYR A 319 -13.37 -2.11 4.17
C TYR A 319 -12.31 -1.38 5.02
N ALA A 320 -11.53 -2.10 5.83
CA ALA A 320 -10.45 -1.53 6.64
C ALA A 320 -9.36 -0.82 5.80
N GLN A 321 -9.22 -1.18 4.52
CA GLN A 321 -8.26 -0.57 3.59
C GLN A 321 -8.79 0.68 2.90
N TYR A 322 -10.03 1.10 3.16
CA TYR A 322 -10.58 2.29 2.52
C TYR A 322 -9.83 3.53 3.01
N GLN A 323 -9.40 4.35 2.06
CA GLN A 323 -8.67 5.58 2.36
C GLN A 323 -9.62 6.74 2.69
N ARG A 324 -10.94 6.51 2.58
CA ARG A 324 -12.00 7.42 2.97
C ARG A 324 -13.19 6.62 3.50
N HIS A 325 -13.64 6.97 4.71
CA HIS A 325 -14.78 6.36 5.36
C HIS A 325 -15.94 7.33 5.53
N THR A 326 -17.14 6.78 5.53
CA THR A 326 -18.41 7.46 5.81
C THR A 326 -19.18 6.62 6.82
N SER A 327 -20.24 7.17 7.40
CA SER A 327 -21.11 6.40 8.30
C SER A 327 -21.63 5.11 7.64
N GLU A 328 -21.91 5.14 6.33
CA GLU A 328 -22.37 3.97 5.58
C GLU A 328 -21.28 2.92 5.39
N THR A 329 -20.05 3.33 5.04
CA THR A 329 -18.96 2.35 4.86
C THR A 329 -18.51 1.74 6.17
N LEU A 330 -18.55 2.50 7.27
CA LEU A 330 -18.28 1.97 8.61
C LEU A 330 -19.40 1.03 9.08
N ALA A 331 -20.66 1.32 8.77
CA ALA A 331 -21.76 0.39 9.02
C ALA A 331 -21.61 -0.92 8.23
N LEU A 332 -21.16 -0.86 6.98
CA LEU A 332 -20.85 -2.06 6.19
C LEU A 332 -19.67 -2.85 6.77
N MET A 333 -18.64 -2.15 7.28
CA MET A 333 -17.52 -2.76 7.97
C MET A 333 -17.97 -3.48 9.25
N GLN A 334 -18.84 -2.86 10.04
CA GLN A 334 -19.43 -3.49 11.23
C GLN A 334 -20.27 -4.71 10.85
N GLN A 335 -21.12 -4.61 9.83
CA GLN A 335 -21.93 -5.74 9.34
C GLN A 335 -21.06 -6.91 8.88
N ALA A 336 -19.91 -6.64 8.26
CA ALA A 336 -18.96 -7.68 7.89
C ALA A 336 -18.34 -8.37 9.12
N LEU A 337 -18.04 -7.60 10.17
CA LEU A 337 -17.55 -8.15 11.44
C LEU A 337 -18.63 -8.98 12.14
N ASP A 338 -19.86 -8.48 12.22
CA ASP A 338 -20.99 -9.17 12.82
C ASP A 338 -21.28 -10.48 12.07
N GLY A 339 -21.28 -10.44 10.74
CA GLY A 339 -21.45 -11.62 9.89
C GLY A 339 -20.36 -12.65 10.13
N PHE A 340 -19.10 -12.22 10.28
CA PHE A 340 -18.01 -13.11 10.69
C PHE A 340 -18.30 -13.74 12.06
N HIS A 341 -18.67 -12.94 13.06
CA HIS A 341 -18.96 -13.44 14.41
C HIS A 341 -20.17 -14.39 14.48
N GLN A 342 -21.15 -14.23 13.58
CA GLN A 342 -22.30 -15.14 13.46
C GLN A 342 -21.93 -16.49 12.85
N LEU A 343 -20.96 -16.52 11.92
CA LEU A 343 -20.62 -17.71 11.14
C LEU A 343 -19.38 -18.46 11.64
N LYS A 344 -18.52 -17.80 12.42
CA LYS A 344 -17.21 -18.33 12.78
C LYS A 344 -17.24 -19.65 13.55
N ASP A 345 -18.32 -19.94 14.26
CA ASP A 345 -18.42 -21.18 15.06
C ASP A 345 -18.43 -22.45 14.19
N ILE A 346 -18.64 -22.32 12.88
CA ILE A 346 -18.43 -23.41 11.92
C ILE A 346 -17.01 -24.01 12.02
N PHE A 347 -16.00 -23.21 12.34
CA PHE A 347 -14.63 -23.72 12.52
C PHE A 347 -14.48 -24.55 13.80
N ILE A 348 -15.35 -24.35 14.80
CA ILE A 348 -15.40 -25.17 16.02
C ILE A 348 -16.21 -26.44 15.75
N ASP A 349 -17.36 -26.30 15.09
CA ASP A 349 -18.26 -27.41 14.78
C ASP A 349 -17.57 -28.50 13.95
N TYR A 350 -16.70 -28.09 13.01
CA TYR A 350 -15.91 -29.00 12.18
C TYR A 350 -14.55 -29.39 12.80
N LEU A 351 -14.34 -29.09 14.09
CA LEU A 351 -13.13 -29.41 14.85
C LEU A 351 -11.83 -28.84 14.26
N VAL A 352 -11.92 -27.84 13.38
CA VAL A 352 -10.76 -27.13 12.83
C VAL A 352 -10.04 -26.39 13.96
N ARG A 353 -10.80 -25.85 14.93
CA ARG A 353 -10.26 -25.20 16.13
C ARG A 353 -11.13 -25.36 17.37
N LYS A 354 -10.54 -25.05 18.53
CA LYS A 354 -11.21 -25.13 19.84
C LYS A 354 -11.92 -23.84 20.25
N ASP A 355 -11.31 -22.69 19.97
CA ASP A 355 -11.83 -21.38 20.38
C ASP A 355 -11.27 -20.23 19.50
N PHE A 356 -11.75 -19.01 19.75
CA PHE A 356 -11.33 -17.77 19.07
C PHE A 356 -10.65 -16.78 20.02
N ASN A 357 -10.07 -17.23 21.15
CA ASN A 357 -9.36 -16.38 22.10
C ASN A 357 -7.96 -15.99 21.57
N ILE A 358 -7.95 -15.38 20.39
CA ILE A 358 -6.77 -14.92 19.69
C ILE A 358 -6.78 -13.39 19.77
N PRO A 359 -5.77 -12.75 20.40
CA PRO A 359 -5.71 -11.30 20.55
C PRO A 359 -5.91 -10.53 19.23
N LYS A 360 -5.38 -11.05 18.11
CA LYS A 360 -5.54 -10.44 16.78
C LYS A 360 -7.00 -10.38 16.31
N PHE A 361 -7.83 -11.36 16.66
CA PHE A 361 -9.26 -11.33 16.34
C PHE A 361 -10.04 -10.39 17.26
N HIS A 362 -9.65 -10.30 18.54
CA HIS A 362 -10.22 -9.30 19.44
C HIS A 362 -9.94 -7.87 18.96
N ALA A 363 -8.75 -7.63 18.41
CA ALA A 363 -8.35 -6.33 17.86
C ALA A 363 -9.28 -5.82 16.75
N LEU A 364 -10.00 -6.71 16.04
CA LEU A 364 -10.98 -6.32 15.01
C LEU A 364 -12.07 -5.40 15.55
N LEU A 365 -12.45 -5.55 16.82
CA LEU A 365 -13.48 -4.74 17.48
C LEU A 365 -13.06 -3.27 17.58
N HIS A 366 -11.75 -2.99 17.61
CA HIS A 366 -11.21 -1.64 17.84
C HIS A 366 -10.98 -0.84 16.55
N TYR A 367 -11.10 -1.45 15.36
CA TYR A 367 -10.81 -0.76 14.10
C TYR A 367 -11.74 0.42 13.84
N ILE A 368 -13.04 0.23 14.00
CA ILE A 368 -14.03 1.27 13.68
C ILE A 368 -13.88 2.45 14.64
N ASP A 369 -13.73 2.16 15.94
CA ASP A 369 -13.50 3.19 16.96
C ASP A 369 -12.19 3.93 16.71
N THR A 370 -11.13 3.23 16.31
CA THR A 370 -9.86 3.87 15.97
C THR A 370 -9.98 4.71 14.70
N ILE A 371 -10.74 4.27 13.69
CA ILE A 371 -10.97 5.06 12.48
C ILE A 371 -11.70 6.37 12.82
N HIS A 372 -12.72 6.30 13.69
CA HIS A 372 -13.39 7.49 14.20
C HIS A 372 -12.45 8.41 14.96
N ALA A 373 -11.61 7.86 15.83
CA ALA A 373 -10.71 8.63 16.66
C ALA A 373 -9.57 9.27 15.86
N LEU A 374 -8.84 8.49 15.06
CA LEU A 374 -7.51 8.87 14.56
C LEU A 374 -7.43 9.07 13.04
N GLY A 375 -8.49 8.78 12.28
CA GLY A 375 -8.47 8.81 10.82
C GLY A 375 -8.37 7.40 10.23
N THR A 376 -8.32 7.28 8.91
CA THR A 376 -8.42 5.95 8.26
C THR A 376 -7.21 5.07 8.52
N ALA A 377 -7.38 3.75 8.50
CA ALA A 377 -6.34 2.83 8.97
C ALA A 377 -5.06 2.80 8.10
N ASP A 378 -5.09 3.40 6.91
CA ASP A 378 -3.88 3.63 6.14
C ASP A 378 -2.99 4.73 6.72
N GLU A 379 -3.49 5.68 7.51
CA GLU A 379 -2.70 6.75 8.20
C GLU A 379 -1.56 6.23 9.08
N TYR A 380 -1.77 5.06 9.67
CA TYR A 380 -0.88 4.50 10.70
C TYR A 380 -0.47 3.05 10.39
N THR A 381 -0.51 2.67 9.11
CA THR A 381 -0.15 1.32 8.69
C THR A 381 1.36 1.07 8.74
N THR A 382 1.74 -0.15 9.09
CA THR A 382 3.15 -0.58 9.11
C THR A 382 3.74 -0.92 7.73
N GLU A 383 2.97 -0.80 6.63
CA GLU A 383 3.51 -0.97 5.27
C GLU A 383 4.64 0.01 4.95
N LEU A 384 4.50 1.27 5.37
CA LEU A 384 5.52 2.31 5.14
C LEU A 384 6.83 1.98 5.88
N PRO A 385 6.82 1.71 7.21
CA PRO A 385 8.01 1.25 7.93
C PRO A 385 8.74 0.10 7.24
N GLU A 386 8.06 -0.90 6.68
CA GLU A 386 8.71 -2.01 5.96
C GLU A 386 9.53 -1.51 4.75
N HIS A 387 9.04 -0.50 4.02
CA HIS A 387 9.81 0.18 2.98
C HIS A 387 10.95 1.04 3.55
N LEU A 388 10.70 1.73 4.66
CA LEU A 388 11.71 2.56 5.34
C LEU A 388 12.87 1.73 5.90
N HIS A 389 12.66 0.45 6.22
CA HIS A 389 13.73 -0.47 6.61
C HIS A 389 14.74 -0.65 5.46
N ILE A 390 14.27 -0.66 4.21
CA ILE A 390 15.16 -0.76 3.04
C ILE A 390 16.01 0.50 2.94
N GLU A 391 15.38 1.67 2.98
CA GLU A 391 16.04 2.97 2.78
C GLU A 391 16.96 3.36 3.94
N TYR A 392 16.46 3.29 5.18
CA TYR A 392 17.15 3.86 6.33
C TYR A 392 17.99 2.85 7.13
N ALA A 393 17.64 1.56 7.12
CA ALA A 393 18.42 0.55 7.84
C ALA A 393 19.33 -0.25 6.89
N LYS A 394 18.76 -0.91 5.87
CA LYS A 394 19.50 -1.82 4.99
C LYS A 394 20.49 -1.07 4.11
N LYS A 395 20.10 -0.02 3.36
CA LYS A 395 21.04 0.74 2.52
C LYS A 395 22.14 1.40 3.35
N ALA A 396 21.80 1.99 4.50
CA ALA A 396 22.77 2.56 5.43
C ALA A 396 23.78 1.50 5.89
N TYR A 397 23.31 0.31 6.30
CA TYR A 397 24.19 -0.78 6.66
C TYR A 397 25.06 -1.22 5.48
N HIS A 398 24.51 -1.36 4.27
CA HIS A 398 25.26 -1.71 3.04
C HIS A 398 26.34 -0.70 2.69
N ALA A 399 26.13 0.58 2.98
CA ALA A 399 27.13 1.62 2.78
C ALA A 399 28.25 1.64 3.85
N SER A 400 28.06 0.96 4.99
CA SER A 400 29.06 0.86 6.06
C SER A 400 30.12 -0.21 5.76
N ASN A 401 31.25 -0.13 6.47
CA ASN A 401 32.29 -1.15 6.45
C ASN A 401 31.97 -2.40 7.31
N LYS A 402 30.76 -2.48 7.88
CA LYS A 402 30.26 -3.58 8.73
C LYS A 402 30.92 -3.74 10.11
N LYS A 403 31.79 -2.81 10.50
CA LYS A 403 32.45 -2.76 11.82
C LYS A 403 32.07 -1.45 12.50
N ASP A 404 31.53 -1.47 13.72
CA ASP A 404 30.99 -0.28 14.39
C ASP A 404 30.03 0.46 13.41
N TYR A 405 29.04 -0.27 12.91
CA TYR A 405 28.24 0.15 11.77
C TYR A 405 27.20 1.21 12.16
N GLU A 406 26.83 1.28 13.43
CA GLU A 406 25.81 2.17 13.99
C GLU A 406 26.18 3.64 13.75
N ILE A 407 27.39 4.06 14.12
CA ILE A 407 27.89 5.42 13.87
C ILE A 407 28.02 5.74 12.38
N GLN A 408 28.41 4.75 11.56
CA GLN A 408 28.52 4.93 10.11
C GLN A 408 27.14 5.08 9.46
N MET A 409 26.15 4.32 9.94
CA MET A 409 24.77 4.44 9.52
C MET A 409 24.21 5.81 9.89
N ALA A 410 24.39 6.27 11.14
CA ALA A 410 23.97 7.61 11.57
C ALA A 410 24.58 8.72 10.69
N LYS A 411 25.88 8.65 10.41
CA LYS A 411 26.57 9.62 9.54
C LYS A 411 26.10 9.55 8.08
N TRP A 412 25.87 8.34 7.56
CA TRP A 412 25.35 8.17 6.21
C TRP A 412 23.93 8.75 6.08
N LEU A 413 23.08 8.51 7.08
CA LEU A 413 21.72 9.04 7.16
C LEU A 413 21.71 10.57 7.22
N GLN A 414 22.55 11.18 8.06
CA GLN A 414 22.68 12.64 8.14
C GLN A 414 22.98 13.27 6.76
N ARG A 415 23.83 12.61 5.96
CA ARG A 415 24.17 13.05 4.60
C ARG A 415 23.02 12.87 3.62
N GLN A 416 22.28 11.76 3.70
CA GLN A 416 21.10 11.56 2.86
C GLN A 416 20.04 12.61 3.17
N ASP A 417 19.76 12.88 4.46
CA ASP A 417 18.80 13.91 4.89
C ASP A 417 19.20 15.30 4.39
N ALA A 418 20.49 15.64 4.45
CA ALA A 418 21.00 16.91 3.92
C ALA A 418 20.80 17.05 2.41
N MET A 419 21.09 15.99 1.65
CA MET A 419 20.90 15.98 0.19
C MET A 419 19.41 16.03 -0.19
N ALA A 420 18.57 15.25 0.49
CA ALA A 420 17.12 15.24 0.31
C ALA A 420 16.53 16.63 0.56
N ARG A 421 16.86 17.24 1.70
CA ARG A 421 16.45 18.61 2.05
C ARG A 421 16.86 19.62 0.99
N ARG A 422 18.12 19.57 0.55
CA ARG A 422 18.62 20.51 -0.46
C ARG A 422 17.90 20.32 -1.80
N THR A 423 17.59 19.09 -2.17
CA THR A 423 16.85 18.76 -3.40
C THR A 423 15.43 19.30 -3.32
N LEU A 424 14.69 18.98 -2.24
CA LEU A 424 13.33 19.48 -2.00
C LEU A 424 13.26 21.02 -2.00
N TYR A 425 14.24 21.68 -1.38
CA TYR A 425 14.32 23.14 -1.40
C TYR A 425 14.55 23.71 -2.81
N ILE A 426 15.44 23.10 -3.60
CA ILE A 426 15.66 23.53 -4.99
C ILE A 426 14.40 23.34 -5.81
N ASP A 427 13.73 22.19 -5.69
CA ASP A 427 12.50 21.91 -6.40
C ASP A 427 11.39 22.90 -6.00
N TRP A 428 11.30 23.24 -4.71
CA TRP A 428 10.35 24.23 -4.20
C TRP A 428 10.62 25.63 -4.77
N VAL A 429 11.85 26.13 -4.68
CA VAL A 429 12.21 27.47 -5.18
C VAL A 429 12.09 27.57 -6.71
N THR A 430 12.34 26.47 -7.42
CA THR A 430 12.24 26.44 -8.90
C THR A 430 10.83 26.16 -9.40
N GLY A 431 9.84 25.98 -8.51
CA GLY A 431 8.46 25.67 -8.87
C GLY A 431 8.29 24.28 -9.51
N LYS A 432 9.26 23.39 -9.33
CA LYS A 432 9.23 22.00 -9.81
C LYS A 432 8.72 21.02 -8.76
N LEU A 433 8.58 21.47 -7.51
CA LEU A 433 8.05 20.65 -6.44
C LEU A 433 6.56 20.43 -6.69
N ASP A 434 6.23 19.19 -7.01
CA ASP A 434 4.85 18.75 -7.11
C ASP A 434 4.68 17.48 -6.27
N LEU A 435 4.44 17.67 -4.97
CA LEU A 435 4.14 16.58 -4.04
C LEU A 435 2.81 15.88 -4.36
N ASN A 436 1.99 16.45 -5.25
CA ASN A 436 0.72 15.89 -5.69
C ASN A 436 0.86 15.03 -6.96
N SER A 437 1.89 15.19 -7.80
CA SER A 437 2.07 14.38 -9.03
C SER A 437 3.07 13.22 -8.93
N VAL A 438 3.93 13.17 -7.91
CA VAL A 438 4.92 12.09 -7.76
C VAL A 438 4.28 10.84 -7.15
N THR A 439 3.35 10.23 -7.87
CA THR A 439 2.72 8.95 -7.47
C THR A 439 2.93 7.84 -8.50
N SER A 440 3.64 8.11 -9.60
CA SER A 440 3.88 7.15 -10.68
C SER A 440 5.21 6.39 -10.63
N ALA A 441 6.14 6.71 -9.72
CA ALA A 441 7.49 6.12 -9.73
C ALA A 441 7.75 5.07 -8.62
N SER A 442 7.09 5.18 -7.46
CA SER A 442 7.52 4.43 -6.26
C SER A 442 6.66 3.21 -5.90
N ARG A 443 5.54 2.97 -6.59
CA ARG A 443 4.77 1.70 -6.50
C ARG A 443 4.73 0.91 -7.82
N SER A 444 5.22 1.47 -8.93
CA SER A 444 5.21 0.82 -10.24
C SER A 444 6.47 -0.01 -10.55
N ASN A 445 7.55 0.12 -9.78
CA ASN A 445 8.81 -0.59 -10.04
C ASN A 445 9.06 -1.88 -9.24
N HIS A 446 8.03 -2.40 -8.55
CA HIS A 446 8.03 -3.78 -8.04
C HIS A 446 6.86 -4.63 -8.56
N ASN A 447 6.19 -4.19 -9.64
CA ASN A 447 5.35 -5.06 -10.48
C ASN A 447 6.21 -5.92 -11.44
N SER A 448 7.33 -6.46 -10.95
CA SER A 448 8.13 -7.45 -11.66
C SER A 448 7.93 -8.83 -11.03
N ASP A 449 6.68 -9.23 -10.85
CA ASP A 449 6.28 -10.64 -10.76
C ASP A 449 5.38 -10.94 -11.96
N VAL A 450 5.93 -10.66 -13.14
CA VAL A 450 5.60 -11.48 -14.30
C VAL A 450 6.19 -12.86 -13.97
N ASN A 451 5.41 -13.93 -14.13
CA ASN A 451 5.87 -15.31 -13.96
C ASN A 451 7.32 -15.45 -14.45
N GLU A 452 8.18 -16.17 -13.74
CA GLU A 452 9.58 -16.37 -14.18
C GLU A 452 9.70 -16.93 -15.61
N ASP A 453 8.62 -17.47 -16.17
CA ASP A 453 8.48 -17.92 -17.56
C ASP A 453 8.26 -16.80 -18.61
N ASP A 454 8.11 -15.54 -18.18
CA ASP A 454 7.82 -14.36 -19.02
C ASP A 454 8.83 -13.20 -18.81
N LYS A 455 10.07 -13.52 -18.42
CA LYS A 455 11.16 -12.53 -18.25
C LYS A 455 11.72 -11.93 -19.57
N ASP A 456 11.11 -12.21 -20.73
CA ASP A 456 11.66 -11.82 -22.04
C ASP A 456 11.06 -10.55 -22.68
N ASP A 457 10.18 -9.79 -22.02
CA ASP A 457 9.63 -8.54 -22.59
C ASP A 457 9.57 -7.42 -21.53
N TYR A 458 10.71 -6.79 -21.24
CA TYR A 458 10.76 -5.59 -20.41
C TYR A 458 10.83 -4.30 -21.25
N GLN A 459 9.94 -3.38 -20.89
CA GLN A 459 9.96 -1.93 -21.14
C GLN A 459 9.38 -1.45 -22.48
N GLU A 460 8.07 -1.66 -22.68
CA GLU A 460 7.32 -0.93 -23.72
C GLU A 460 7.08 0.53 -23.26
N ASP A 461 7.72 1.48 -23.94
CA ASP A 461 7.34 2.90 -23.85
C ASP A 461 5.87 3.06 -24.29
N TYR A 462 5.02 3.64 -23.45
CA TYR A 462 3.61 3.91 -23.80
C TYR A 462 3.47 5.30 -24.44
N ARG A 463 2.56 5.44 -25.42
CA ARG A 463 2.17 6.75 -25.99
C ARG A 463 0.83 7.19 -25.41
N LEU A 464 0.70 8.49 -25.10
CA LEU A 464 -0.56 9.14 -24.67
C LEU A 464 -1.44 9.46 -25.89
N LEU A 465 -2.70 9.03 -25.88
CA LEU A 465 -3.74 9.35 -26.86
C LEU A 465 -4.95 9.96 -26.12
N ARG A 466 -5.65 10.93 -26.73
CA ARG A 466 -6.75 11.70 -26.12
C ARG A 466 -8.09 11.35 -26.76
N ILE A 467 -9.18 11.30 -25.98
CA ILE A 467 -10.54 11.11 -26.52
C ILE A 467 -10.96 12.35 -27.29
N ALA A 468 -11.07 12.20 -28.61
CA ALA A 468 -11.73 13.17 -29.46
C ALA A 468 -13.24 12.88 -29.48
N GLY A 469 -13.99 13.45 -28.52
CA GLY A 469 -15.42 13.17 -28.44
C GLY A 469 -16.21 13.87 -27.33
N SER A 470 -16.19 15.21 -27.28
CA SER A 470 -17.39 16.01 -26.93
C SER A 470 -17.14 17.45 -27.39
N ARG A 471 -17.98 17.94 -28.30
CA ARG A 471 -17.95 19.33 -28.78
C ARG A 471 -18.80 20.26 -27.91
N ASP A 472 -19.09 19.88 -26.67
CA ASP A 472 -19.69 20.78 -25.70
C ASP A 472 -18.61 21.49 -24.90
N ALA A 473 -18.41 22.76 -25.24
CA ALA A 473 -17.57 23.69 -24.50
C ALA A 473 -18.19 23.95 -23.11
N LEU A 474 -17.93 23.06 -22.14
CA LEU A 474 -18.09 23.31 -20.70
C LEU A 474 -17.48 22.21 -19.79
N THR A 475 -16.92 21.11 -20.31
CA THR A 475 -16.29 20.07 -19.47
C THR A 475 -14.83 20.39 -19.16
N THR A 476 -14.46 20.38 -17.87
CA THR A 476 -13.08 20.60 -17.40
C THR A 476 -12.14 19.49 -17.90
N PRO A 477 -10.81 19.70 -17.95
CA PRO A 477 -9.84 18.72 -18.47
C PRO A 477 -9.78 17.37 -17.74
N GLU A 478 -10.48 17.23 -16.61
CA GLU A 478 -10.52 16.04 -15.76
C GLU A 478 -11.49 14.94 -16.24
N GLU A 479 -12.38 15.23 -17.19
CA GLU A 479 -13.45 14.31 -17.63
C GLU A 479 -13.11 13.48 -18.89
N VAL A 480 -11.91 13.62 -19.47
CA VAL A 480 -11.49 12.88 -20.68
C VAL A 480 -10.65 11.67 -20.30
N GLY A 481 -11.22 10.46 -20.38
CA GLY A 481 -10.54 9.20 -20.06
C GLY A 481 -9.39 8.87 -21.03
N CYS A 482 -8.13 9.13 -20.66
CA CYS A 482 -7.00 8.77 -21.51
C CYS A 482 -6.75 7.25 -21.55
N ILE A 483 -6.66 6.67 -22.76
CA ILE A 483 -6.15 5.31 -22.98
C ILE A 483 -4.70 5.39 -23.48
N ARG A 484 -3.83 4.52 -22.96
CA ARG A 484 -2.43 4.39 -23.42
C ARG A 484 -2.19 3.00 -23.99
N VAL A 485 -1.52 2.94 -25.13
CA VAL A 485 -1.03 1.69 -25.74
C VAL A 485 0.47 1.78 -25.98
N ALA A 486 1.10 0.63 -26.26
CA ALA A 486 2.51 0.56 -26.58
C ALA A 486 2.84 1.51 -27.75
N ARG A 487 3.94 2.25 -27.63
CA ARG A 487 4.39 3.20 -28.67
C ARG A 487 4.75 2.49 -29.96
N LYS A 488 5.22 1.24 -29.87
CA LYS A 488 5.45 0.35 -31.01
C LYS A 488 4.37 -0.72 -31.02
N CYS A 489 3.63 -0.84 -32.11
CA CYS A 489 2.60 -1.86 -32.26
C CYS A 489 3.24 -3.27 -32.28
N PRO A 490 2.79 -4.21 -31.43
CA PRO A 490 3.32 -5.56 -31.39
C PRO A 490 2.85 -6.43 -32.57
N TYR A 491 1.66 -6.17 -33.11
CA TYR A 491 1.09 -6.89 -34.25
C TYR A 491 0.59 -5.90 -35.32
N PRO A 492 1.51 -5.25 -36.06
CA PRO A 492 1.14 -4.31 -37.10
C PRO A 492 0.49 -5.04 -38.29
N ALA A 493 -0.39 -4.34 -39.00
CA ALA A 493 -1.04 -4.83 -40.23
C ALA A 493 -1.67 -6.24 -40.09
N THR A 494 -2.40 -6.47 -39.00
CA THR A 494 -3.10 -7.73 -38.74
C THR A 494 -4.38 -7.85 -39.60
N HIS A 495 -4.49 -8.95 -40.36
CA HIS A 495 -5.67 -9.25 -41.18
C HIS A 495 -6.92 -9.62 -40.37
N VAL A 496 -8.09 -9.30 -40.90
CA VAL A 496 -9.42 -9.63 -40.34
C VAL A 496 -9.56 -11.13 -40.07
N ASP A 497 -9.07 -11.99 -40.97
CA ASP A 497 -9.13 -13.44 -40.79
C ASP A 497 -8.45 -13.88 -39.49
N ARG A 498 -7.33 -13.24 -39.13
CA ARG A 498 -6.62 -13.52 -37.88
C ARG A 498 -7.43 -13.07 -36.66
N LEU A 499 -8.13 -11.94 -36.74
CA LEU A 499 -9.01 -11.47 -35.68
C LEU A 499 -10.18 -12.45 -35.46
N GLU A 500 -10.80 -12.93 -36.53
CA GLU A 500 -11.90 -13.90 -36.45
C GLU A 500 -11.45 -15.23 -35.84
N HIS A 501 -10.31 -15.78 -36.27
CA HIS A 501 -9.86 -17.11 -35.88
C HIS A 501 -9.10 -17.15 -34.55
N GLU A 502 -8.12 -16.25 -34.34
CA GLU A 502 -7.27 -16.27 -33.13
C GLU A 502 -7.93 -15.50 -31.97
N TYR A 503 -8.58 -14.38 -32.28
CA TYR A 503 -9.23 -13.53 -31.28
C TYR A 503 -10.73 -13.83 -31.13
N GLY A 504 -11.29 -14.76 -31.91
CA GLY A 504 -12.67 -15.25 -31.78
C GLY A 504 -13.73 -14.17 -32.06
N VAL A 505 -13.47 -13.30 -33.03
CA VAL A 505 -14.25 -12.07 -33.30
C VAL A 505 -15.10 -12.24 -34.56
N VAL A 506 -16.12 -13.08 -34.50
CA VAL A 506 -16.83 -13.64 -35.68
C VAL A 506 -17.55 -12.59 -36.54
N GLU A 507 -17.92 -11.44 -35.98
CA GLU A 507 -18.64 -10.36 -36.68
C GLU A 507 -17.87 -9.04 -36.68
N PHE A 508 -16.54 -9.10 -36.83
CA PHE A 508 -15.69 -7.90 -36.74
C PHE A 508 -16.06 -6.81 -37.77
N ILE A 509 -16.23 -7.16 -39.04
CA ILE A 509 -16.55 -6.18 -40.10
C ILE A 509 -17.95 -5.59 -39.94
N PRO A 510 -19.04 -6.38 -39.76
CA PRO A 510 -20.37 -5.81 -39.52
C PRO A 510 -20.44 -4.88 -38.29
N ALA A 511 -19.76 -5.27 -37.20
CA ALA A 511 -19.68 -4.43 -36.00
C ALA A 511 -18.94 -3.12 -36.28
N LEU A 512 -17.81 -3.19 -36.99
CA LEU A 512 -17.03 -2.01 -37.36
C LEU A 512 -17.79 -1.09 -38.32
N GLN A 513 -18.54 -1.65 -39.28
CA GLN A 513 -19.40 -0.89 -40.18
C GLN A 513 -20.49 -0.12 -39.41
N THR A 514 -21.12 -0.77 -38.43
CA THR A 514 -22.13 -0.15 -37.57
C THR A 514 -21.51 0.99 -36.76
N PHE A 515 -20.37 0.73 -36.10
CA PHE A 515 -19.64 1.75 -35.35
C PHE A 515 -19.23 2.96 -36.21
N LEU A 516 -18.69 2.73 -37.41
CA LEU A 516 -18.26 3.80 -38.31
C LEU A 516 -19.44 4.59 -38.87
N ALA A 517 -20.57 3.94 -39.15
CA ALA A 517 -21.79 4.61 -39.59
C ALA A 517 -22.34 5.57 -38.52
N GLU A 518 -22.27 5.17 -37.24
CA GLU A 518 -22.71 5.98 -36.11
C GLU A 518 -21.70 7.09 -35.76
N SER A 519 -20.41 6.75 -35.70
CA SER A 519 -19.35 7.64 -35.18
C SER A 519 -18.76 8.57 -36.24
N CYS A 520 -18.80 8.17 -37.52
CA CYS A 520 -18.19 8.87 -38.64
C CYS A 520 -19.11 8.85 -39.88
N PRO A 521 -20.33 9.45 -39.81
CA PRO A 521 -21.33 9.35 -40.87
C PRO A 521 -20.89 9.96 -42.22
N SER A 522 -19.82 10.77 -42.22
CA SER A 522 -19.22 11.35 -43.44
C SER A 522 -18.21 10.42 -44.14
N LEU A 523 -17.85 9.29 -43.54
CA LEU A 523 -16.91 8.34 -44.13
C LEU A 523 -17.57 7.60 -45.30
N LYS A 524 -17.00 7.73 -46.50
CA LYS A 524 -17.53 7.11 -47.74
C LYS A 524 -16.96 5.72 -48.02
N ILE A 525 -15.97 5.30 -47.25
CA ILE A 525 -15.25 4.04 -47.41
C ILE A 525 -15.82 3.04 -46.41
N THR A 526 -16.19 1.86 -46.89
CA THR A 526 -16.69 0.76 -46.06
C THR A 526 -15.56 -0.21 -45.76
N PRO A 527 -15.34 -0.59 -44.49
CA PRO A 527 -14.36 -1.60 -44.15
C PRO A 527 -14.75 -2.96 -44.75
N ASN A 528 -13.74 -3.72 -45.15
CA ASN A 528 -13.84 -4.99 -45.87
C ASN A 528 -12.80 -6.00 -45.33
N ARG A 529 -12.86 -7.25 -45.81
CA ARG A 529 -12.00 -8.35 -45.30
C ARG A 529 -10.51 -8.20 -45.64
N SER A 530 -10.18 -7.43 -46.67
CA SER A 530 -8.79 -7.20 -47.08
C SER A 530 -8.09 -6.12 -46.26
N ASP A 531 -8.83 -5.36 -45.45
CA ASP A 531 -8.26 -4.35 -44.57
C ASP A 531 -7.40 -4.99 -43.47
N VAL A 532 -6.42 -4.22 -43.00
CA VAL A 532 -5.49 -4.62 -41.96
C VAL A 532 -5.47 -3.60 -40.83
N PHE A 533 -5.25 -4.08 -39.61
CA PHE A 533 -5.33 -3.27 -38.40
C PHE A 533 -4.08 -3.44 -37.54
N ASP A 534 -3.62 -2.37 -36.94
CA ASP A 534 -2.56 -2.44 -35.94
C ASP A 534 -3.17 -2.90 -34.60
N VAL A 535 -2.70 -4.05 -34.09
CA VAL A 535 -3.29 -4.72 -32.92
C VAL A 535 -2.31 -4.75 -31.75
N TYR A 536 -2.83 -4.46 -30.55
CA TYR A 536 -2.07 -4.33 -29.32
C TYR A 536 -2.40 -5.46 -28.34
N LYS A 537 -1.38 -5.94 -27.62
CA LYS A 537 -1.53 -6.95 -26.56
C LYS A 537 -2.23 -6.40 -25.32
N THR A 538 -1.99 -5.12 -25.02
CA THR A 538 -2.41 -4.46 -23.78
C THR A 538 -2.80 -2.99 -24.02
N ALA A 539 -3.63 -2.46 -23.13
CA ALA A 539 -3.89 -1.03 -23.01
C ALA A 539 -3.99 -0.63 -21.53
N GLN A 540 -3.55 0.59 -21.20
CA GLN A 540 -3.75 1.21 -19.90
C GLN A 540 -4.93 2.17 -19.97
N ILE A 541 -5.96 1.93 -19.16
CA ILE A 541 -7.16 2.76 -19.11
C ILE A 541 -7.10 3.63 -17.86
N HIS A 542 -7.30 4.94 -18.02
CA HIS A 542 -7.53 5.84 -16.90
C HIS A 542 -8.86 5.51 -16.20
N LEU A 543 -8.79 5.17 -14.91
CA LEU A 543 -9.97 4.91 -14.09
C LEU A 543 -10.58 6.24 -13.63
N PRO A 544 -11.91 6.36 -13.61
CA PRO A 544 -12.57 7.56 -13.07
C PRO A 544 -12.23 7.74 -11.58
N PRO A 545 -12.35 8.96 -11.03
CA PRO A 545 -12.31 9.22 -9.59
C PRO A 545 -13.14 8.19 -8.81
N SER A 546 -12.61 7.67 -7.70
CA SER A 546 -13.33 6.71 -6.84
C SER A 546 -13.54 7.34 -5.50
N TYR A 547 -14.78 7.35 -5.02
CA TYR A 547 -15.10 7.99 -3.75
C TYR A 547 -14.29 7.45 -2.55
N HIS A 548 -13.96 6.16 -2.54
CA HIS A 548 -13.22 5.49 -1.45
C HIS A 548 -11.69 5.52 -1.57
N LEU A 549 -11.16 6.12 -2.65
CA LEU A 549 -9.72 6.21 -2.92
C LEU A 549 -9.38 7.68 -3.25
N PRO A 550 -8.26 8.22 -2.80
CA PRO A 550 -7.91 9.61 -3.02
C PRO A 550 -7.69 9.90 -4.50
N ASP A 551 -8.18 11.06 -4.94
CA ASP A 551 -8.08 11.55 -6.32
C ASP A 551 -6.67 12.03 -6.69
N SER A 552 -5.76 12.12 -5.71
CA SER A 552 -4.37 12.54 -5.89
C SER A 552 -3.51 11.56 -6.70
N LYS A 553 -4.03 10.36 -7.03
CA LYS A 553 -3.37 9.39 -7.90
C LYS A 553 -4.15 9.21 -9.18
N VAL A 554 -3.58 9.62 -10.31
CA VAL A 554 -4.08 9.25 -11.64
C VAL A 554 -3.99 7.73 -11.76
N ARG A 555 -5.14 7.05 -11.74
CA ARG A 555 -5.19 5.58 -11.69
C ARG A 555 -5.28 5.02 -13.10
N TYR A 556 -4.33 4.17 -13.46
CA TYR A 556 -4.40 3.37 -14.68
C TYR A 556 -4.62 1.90 -14.31
N THR A 557 -5.50 1.22 -15.04
CA THR A 557 -5.58 -0.23 -15.03
C THR A 557 -5.12 -0.79 -16.36
N GLN A 558 -4.36 -1.88 -16.36
CA GLN A 558 -3.87 -2.53 -17.58
C GLN A 558 -4.80 -3.67 -17.98
N ILE A 559 -5.40 -3.57 -19.15
CA ILE A 559 -6.23 -4.61 -19.77
C ILE A 559 -5.44 -5.39 -20.83
N HIS A 560 -5.76 -6.67 -21.00
CA HIS A 560 -5.09 -7.58 -21.94
C HIS A 560 -6.08 -8.17 -22.96
N ALA A 561 -5.58 -8.31 -24.19
CA ALA A 561 -6.26 -8.93 -25.31
C ALA A 561 -5.26 -9.80 -26.09
N ILE A 562 -5.02 -11.02 -25.60
CA ILE A 562 -3.94 -11.89 -26.08
C ILE A 562 -4.54 -13.25 -26.48
N PRO A 563 -4.45 -13.67 -27.75
CA PRO A 563 -4.89 -14.99 -28.18
C PRO A 563 -3.91 -16.07 -27.71
N SER A 564 -4.30 -17.33 -27.78
CA SER A 564 -3.39 -18.45 -27.47
C SER A 564 -2.19 -18.45 -28.41
N GLN A 565 -0.98 -18.60 -27.88
CA GLN A 565 0.25 -18.62 -28.68
C GLN A 565 0.91 -19.98 -28.57
N LYS A 566 1.27 -20.54 -29.73
CA LYS A 566 2.06 -21.78 -29.75
C LYS A 566 3.44 -21.55 -29.18
N ALA A 567 3.92 -22.50 -28.38
CA ALA A 567 5.28 -22.44 -27.86
C ALA A 567 6.30 -22.51 -29.01
N ARG A 568 7.31 -21.63 -28.96
CA ARG A 568 8.42 -21.66 -29.94
C ARG A 568 9.36 -22.85 -29.72
N ASP A 569 9.46 -23.34 -28.48
CA ASP A 569 10.21 -24.55 -28.12
C ASP A 569 9.19 -25.66 -27.83
N ALA A 570 9.35 -26.82 -28.49
CA ALA A 570 8.48 -27.98 -28.31
C ALA A 570 8.48 -28.54 -26.87
N ARG A 571 9.44 -28.13 -26.03
CA ARG A 571 9.51 -28.49 -24.61
C ARG A 571 8.70 -27.57 -23.69
N LYS A 572 8.19 -26.43 -24.20
CA LYS A 572 7.32 -25.51 -23.45
C LYS A 572 5.87 -25.74 -23.86
N SER A 573 4.95 -25.61 -22.90
CA SER A 573 3.51 -25.64 -23.19
C SER A 573 3.08 -24.37 -23.94
N ASP A 574 2.07 -24.51 -24.80
CA ASP A 574 1.42 -23.37 -25.44
C ASP A 574 0.96 -22.34 -24.40
N LYS A 575 1.09 -21.05 -24.72
CA LYS A 575 0.61 -19.97 -23.87
C LYS A 575 -0.91 -19.85 -24.06
N PRO A 576 -1.72 -19.99 -23.00
CA PRO A 576 -3.17 -19.86 -23.11
C PRO A 576 -3.57 -18.43 -23.48
N SER A 577 -4.75 -18.27 -24.07
CA SER A 577 -5.32 -16.96 -24.35
C SER A 577 -5.65 -16.20 -23.06
N ARG A 578 -5.49 -14.89 -23.07
CA ARG A 578 -5.88 -13.98 -21.99
C ARG A 578 -6.73 -12.83 -22.54
N PHE A 579 -8.01 -12.81 -22.17
CA PHE A 579 -8.96 -11.76 -22.51
C PHE A 579 -9.58 -11.24 -21.22
N ASP A 580 -9.25 -10.01 -20.85
CA ASP A 580 -9.67 -9.45 -19.55
C ASP A 580 -11.12 -8.96 -19.60
N LEU A 581 -11.83 -9.04 -18.46
CA LEU A 581 -13.14 -8.45 -18.28
C LEU A 581 -13.04 -7.00 -17.80
N ILE A 582 -13.92 -6.14 -18.32
CA ILE A 582 -14.06 -4.73 -17.93
C ILE A 582 -15.49 -4.42 -17.50
N LEU A 583 -15.65 -3.40 -16.67
CA LEU A 583 -16.93 -2.74 -16.41
C LEU A 583 -16.96 -1.44 -17.22
N ALA A 584 -17.89 -1.38 -18.18
CA ALA A 584 -18.11 -0.19 -19.00
C ALA A 584 -19.34 0.57 -18.52
N ILE A 585 -19.27 1.90 -18.57
CA ILE A 585 -20.41 2.76 -18.25
C ILE A 585 -21.36 2.76 -19.45
N GLU A 586 -22.49 2.07 -19.32
CA GLU A 586 -23.55 2.00 -20.35
C GLU A 586 -24.52 3.16 -20.21
N ASN A 587 -24.88 3.54 -18.97
CA ASN A 587 -25.74 4.69 -18.69
C ASN A 587 -25.06 5.64 -17.70
N ARG A 588 -24.56 6.77 -18.22
CA ARG A 588 -23.84 7.77 -17.43
C ARG A 588 -24.70 8.46 -16.38
N ASP A 589 -25.96 8.76 -16.69
CA ASP A 589 -26.84 9.49 -15.76
C ASP A 589 -27.20 8.63 -14.55
N VAL A 590 -27.49 7.34 -14.79
CA VAL A 590 -27.71 6.36 -13.73
C VAL A 590 -26.42 6.14 -12.93
N HIS A 591 -25.29 5.99 -13.61
CA HIS A 591 -24.01 5.76 -12.92
C HIS A 591 -23.58 6.94 -12.03
N LYS A 592 -23.77 8.18 -12.51
CA LYS A 592 -23.46 9.40 -11.72
C LYS A 592 -24.35 9.56 -10.49
N THR A 593 -25.55 9.00 -10.50
CA THR A 593 -26.53 9.13 -9.40
C THR A 593 -26.58 7.92 -8.48
N ASP A 594 -25.85 6.84 -8.79
CA ASP A 594 -25.85 5.62 -8.00
C ASP A 594 -24.89 5.72 -6.79
N PRO A 595 -25.40 5.68 -5.55
CA PRO A 595 -24.56 5.67 -4.35
C PRO A 595 -23.68 4.41 -4.21
N ARG A 596 -23.97 3.32 -4.92
CA ARG A 596 -23.19 2.06 -4.92
C ARG A 596 -22.20 1.95 -6.08
N GLY A 597 -22.26 2.85 -7.05
CA GLY A 597 -21.34 2.91 -8.18
C GLY A 597 -21.38 1.70 -9.14
N ILE A 598 -22.42 0.87 -9.12
CA ILE A 598 -22.53 -0.34 -9.97
C ILE A 598 -23.70 -0.28 -10.95
N HIS A 599 -24.74 0.47 -10.63
CA HIS A 599 -25.84 0.73 -11.54
C HIS A 599 -25.37 1.63 -12.69
N GLY A 600 -25.87 1.37 -13.89
CA GLY A 600 -25.39 2.00 -15.12
C GLY A 600 -24.09 1.41 -15.68
N LEU A 601 -23.49 0.41 -15.01
CA LEU A 601 -22.35 -0.37 -15.54
C LEU A 601 -22.80 -1.67 -16.21
N ARG A 602 -22.02 -2.11 -17.20
CA ARG A 602 -22.19 -3.39 -17.88
C ARG A 602 -20.84 -4.09 -18.06
N VAL A 603 -20.82 -5.41 -17.86
CA VAL A 603 -19.61 -6.21 -18.02
C VAL A 603 -19.36 -6.52 -19.49
N ALA A 604 -18.11 -6.40 -19.93
CA ALA A 604 -17.66 -6.77 -21.27
C ALA A 604 -16.35 -7.55 -21.20
N GLU A 605 -16.16 -8.51 -22.11
CA GLU A 605 -14.88 -9.19 -22.35
C GLU A 605 -14.13 -8.48 -23.46
N VAL A 606 -12.92 -8.00 -23.19
CA VAL A 606 -12.09 -7.35 -24.21
C VAL A 606 -11.49 -8.41 -25.14
N ARG A 607 -11.83 -8.34 -26.43
CA ARG A 607 -11.31 -9.30 -27.43
C ARG A 607 -10.14 -8.74 -28.21
N VAL A 608 -10.22 -7.52 -28.72
CA VAL A 608 -9.17 -6.92 -29.58
C VAL A 608 -8.97 -5.46 -29.19
N ILE A 609 -7.72 -5.02 -29.12
CA ILE A 609 -7.33 -3.62 -28.97
C ILE A 609 -6.62 -3.24 -30.27
N PHE A 610 -7.14 -2.27 -31.02
CA PHE A 610 -6.62 -1.94 -32.34
C PHE A 610 -6.76 -0.46 -32.69
N THR A 611 -5.98 0.02 -33.67
CA THR A 611 -6.17 1.35 -34.26
C THR A 611 -6.68 1.23 -35.68
N LEU A 612 -7.48 2.22 -36.11
CA LEU A 612 -7.97 2.28 -37.48
C LEU A 612 -6.84 2.65 -38.46
N PRO A 613 -6.82 2.05 -39.66
CA PRO A 613 -5.94 2.50 -40.72
C PRO A 613 -6.39 3.87 -41.27
N PRO A 614 -5.47 4.68 -41.83
CA PRO A 614 -5.77 6.05 -42.28
C PRO A 614 -6.95 6.17 -43.25
N GLU A 615 -7.15 5.18 -44.10
CA GLU A 615 -8.21 5.12 -45.10
C GLU A 615 -9.61 5.01 -44.47
N LEU A 616 -9.69 4.45 -43.26
CA LEU A 616 -10.93 4.35 -42.47
C LEU A 616 -11.06 5.49 -41.45
N GLY A 617 -10.27 6.56 -41.61
CA GLY A 617 -10.26 7.73 -40.72
C GLY A 617 -9.16 7.72 -39.66
N GLY A 618 -8.29 6.71 -39.66
CA GLY A 618 -7.14 6.52 -38.76
C GLY A 618 -6.13 7.67 -38.77
N MET A 619 -6.25 8.66 -37.90
CA MET A 619 -5.20 9.68 -37.73
C MET A 619 -4.15 9.23 -36.71
N GLY A 620 -2.89 9.69 -36.87
CA GLY A 620 -1.76 9.28 -36.00
C GLY A 620 -1.89 9.64 -34.50
N ASP A 621 -2.96 10.35 -34.12
CA ASP A 621 -3.33 10.73 -32.75
C ASP A 621 -4.72 10.18 -32.34
N GLN A 622 -5.35 9.33 -33.16
CA GLN A 622 -6.66 8.75 -32.88
C GLN A 622 -6.54 7.65 -31.82
N GLU A 623 -7.57 7.54 -30.98
CA GLU A 623 -7.60 6.57 -29.90
C GLU A 623 -7.66 5.12 -30.38
N PRO A 624 -7.06 4.19 -29.61
CA PRO A 624 -7.24 2.78 -29.86
C PRO A 624 -8.71 2.42 -29.61
N LEU A 625 -9.29 1.69 -30.56
CA LEU A 625 -10.59 1.07 -30.43
C LEU A 625 -10.44 -0.29 -29.76
N VAL A 626 -11.52 -0.69 -29.07
CA VAL A 626 -11.59 -1.99 -28.42
C VAL A 626 -12.82 -2.72 -28.94
N TYR A 627 -12.62 -3.91 -29.51
CA TYR A 627 -13.72 -4.83 -29.76
C TYR A 627 -14.00 -5.59 -28.47
N VAL A 628 -15.23 -5.50 -27.98
CA VAL A 628 -15.67 -6.18 -26.77
C VAL A 628 -16.81 -7.14 -27.06
N ARG A 629 -16.94 -8.16 -26.20
CA ARG A 629 -18.10 -9.05 -26.16
C ARG A 629 -18.90 -8.76 -24.90
N TRP A 630 -20.14 -8.30 -25.07
CA TRP A 630 -20.98 -7.92 -23.93
C TRP A 630 -21.55 -9.12 -23.16
N PHE A 631 -21.64 -8.96 -21.85
CA PHE A 631 -22.53 -9.76 -21.02
C PHE A 631 -23.92 -9.11 -20.95
N ARG A 632 -24.92 -9.84 -20.47
CA ARG A 632 -26.23 -9.27 -20.17
C ARG A 632 -26.13 -8.25 -19.04
N PRO A 633 -27.03 -7.26 -18.97
CA PRO A 633 -27.10 -6.34 -17.83
C PRO A 633 -27.16 -7.09 -16.49
N LEU A 634 -26.59 -6.47 -15.46
CA LEU A 634 -26.53 -7.04 -14.11
C LEU A 634 -27.94 -7.10 -13.50
N GLN A 635 -28.61 -8.24 -13.65
CA GLN A 635 -30.03 -8.42 -13.25
C GLN A 635 -30.22 -9.39 -12.08
N SER A 636 -29.41 -10.44 -11.99
CA SER A 636 -29.57 -11.48 -10.98
C SER A 636 -28.34 -11.60 -10.10
N VAL A 637 -28.55 -11.63 -8.79
CA VAL A 637 -27.54 -11.94 -7.79
C VAL A 637 -27.64 -13.41 -7.43
N ASP A 638 -26.49 -14.08 -7.33
CA ASP A 638 -26.41 -15.43 -6.83
C ASP A 638 -26.67 -15.44 -5.31
N PRO A 639 -27.66 -16.19 -4.81
CA PRO A 639 -28.11 -16.08 -3.42
C PRO A 639 -27.09 -16.59 -2.40
N MET A 640 -26.12 -17.40 -2.83
CA MET A 640 -25.09 -17.97 -1.95
C MET A 640 -23.87 -17.05 -1.86
N SER A 641 -23.40 -16.54 -2.99
CA SER A 641 -22.21 -15.69 -3.03
C SER A 641 -22.51 -14.18 -2.89
N GLY A 642 -23.76 -13.77 -3.07
CA GLY A 642 -24.14 -12.35 -3.12
C GLY A 642 -23.58 -11.60 -4.34
N MET A 643 -22.96 -12.30 -5.30
CA MET A 643 -22.36 -11.72 -6.50
C MET A 643 -23.30 -11.77 -7.70
N PHE A 644 -23.15 -10.84 -8.65
CA PHE A 644 -23.93 -10.87 -9.88
C PHE A 644 -23.58 -12.08 -10.76
N ARG A 645 -24.60 -12.76 -11.25
CA ARG A 645 -24.44 -13.84 -12.22
C ARG A 645 -24.27 -13.26 -13.62
N LEU A 646 -23.12 -13.52 -14.22
CA LEU A 646 -22.82 -13.08 -15.58
C LEU A 646 -23.34 -14.09 -16.60
N VAL A 647 -24.16 -13.63 -17.54
CA VAL A 647 -24.65 -14.42 -18.67
C VAL A 647 -24.21 -13.72 -19.95
N ARG A 648 -23.67 -14.46 -20.92
CA ARG A 648 -23.24 -13.86 -22.19
C ARG A 648 -24.44 -13.27 -22.94
N SER A 649 -24.24 -12.08 -23.53
CA SER A 649 -25.22 -11.51 -24.45
C SER A 649 -25.28 -12.37 -25.72
N THR A 650 -26.48 -12.46 -26.31
CA THR A 650 -26.67 -13.09 -27.63
C THR A 650 -26.26 -12.17 -28.78
N HIS A 651 -26.18 -10.86 -28.53
CA HIS A 651 -25.63 -9.88 -29.48
C HIS A 651 -24.11 -9.77 -29.28
N GLN A 652 -23.34 -10.04 -30.34
CA GLN A 652 -21.87 -9.94 -30.36
C GLN A 652 -21.40 -8.61 -30.99
N SER A 653 -21.76 -7.48 -30.40
CA SER A 653 -21.06 -6.18 -30.52
C SER A 653 -21.71 -5.14 -29.64
#